data_AF-A0A920CZ75-F1
#
_entry.id   AF-A0A920CZ75-F1
#
_cell.length_a   1.000
_cell.length_b   1.000
_cell.length_c   1.000
_cell.angle_alpha   90.00
_cell.angle_beta   90.00
_cell.angle_gamma   90.00
#
_symmetry.space_group_name_H-M   'P 1'
#
loop_
_entity.id
_entity.type
_entity.pdbx_description
1 polymer ?
#
loop_
_entity_poly.entity_id
_entity_poly.type
_entity_poly.pdbx_seq_one_letter_code
_entity_poly.pdbx_strand_id
1 'polypeptide(L)'
;MFRARGKSLSCAVLAFFMLLAAPATAFPDRLPWYDQNWQAEGTGGAAATEHPLASQAAMEILSKGGNAVEAAIAASAVLGVVRPFSGGIGGGGYMHIYLKEEDRFIVLDHRETAQGTFGPHSFMDENGDEYDSETRYASGMAVGVPGTVKAWEEALNLYGTGMTLSELLQPAIEVAENGFYADENLIREISENTLRFSSYQSTADLYLNSDGSIPSVGTLMTNPDLAATYRLIADQGSHVFYNGEIAQAIVDTVNAPPAVDQPVVTVLPGDMSLSDLHNYNTLTYSPVKVDYHGYEVYGPPPSASGGTTIGQALNILEGYNLKGLPRSEALHYYIEASRYAFADRDAYLGDPATYHGPLPVTGLLSKGYAESIRQQIEQTGTGYILEPGNPWPYNEDPELWPDPLPSAGKNRLTVSFAGLADGASWDSSGKFWTATGIGSNRPDEGAIIDVQDGTGRIELTGTKYAYARAESDMEEVYDSELLIRFKMNELGDDRNLRFWLRADHWNSTTAPSNGYGIEVNTGSDSIRIIRTRDGNGVYGLAEFDYNRTTDWQWLRFRVEGDQLKIRLWKDGESEPRNTWTHTLQNSQVSGIGKFLLSALELTGDGQGGSFQIGDVYVTELNPLAFGFQFDGLADGASWDSSGKFITATGTGSSKPGEGAVIDVRNGIGNIELTGAKNAYARAEPQMEAVYDSELLVRFKMNELGDDRNLRFWLRADGWNSTTAPHNGYGLEINTKTDTVRILRTRNSNGIYGLATVDHPRTTEWQWLRFRVEGGGIKVRIWKDGEEEPAGWLHQRTNNDVVTPGKLLLSAIELTGGAGASGGSFQIDKLKVYDLDSLNVRESTIHHTVSDQDGNIVAYTNTLNAIGGNGMVVPGYGFLLNNGLTSRTASSVPAGHPNAPRAGMRTLSSMSPIIIMKDGEPVLAVGSPGGTTIITTVLQVIINYLDFDMSLPEAVTAPRVSQRNHSSSGKTLVEAEFENTPEFGQLHLYGQEFNISGLSYGIGAVNAIAFFPDGHVQAVSEQVRRGGGSAMVENESLAPSGH
;
A
#
# COMPACT_ATOMS: atom_id res chain seq x y z
N MET A 1 -71.43 -37.36 -52.09
CA MET A 1 -71.85 -38.65 -51.48
C MET A 1 -70.61 -39.42 -51.06
N PHE A 2 -70.54 -39.85 -49.78
CA PHE A 2 -69.62 -40.82 -49.13
C PHE A 2 -68.09 -40.51 -49.14
N ARG A 3 -67.42 -40.24 -47.99
CA ARG A 3 -66.88 -41.15 -46.92
C ARG A 3 -66.05 -42.33 -47.51
N ALA A 4 -64.84 -42.70 -47.07
CA ALA A 4 -64.04 -42.41 -45.88
C ALA A 4 -62.55 -42.86 -46.03
N ARG A 5 -61.68 -42.31 -45.14
CA ARG A 5 -60.41 -42.81 -44.51
C ARG A 5 -59.75 -44.10 -45.07
N GLY A 6 -58.42 -44.25 -45.21
CA GLY A 6 -57.25 -43.45 -44.82
C GLY A 6 -55.94 -44.28 -44.93
N LYS A 7 -54.80 -43.64 -44.61
CA LYS A 7 -53.37 -44.07 -44.66
C LYS A 7 -52.72 -43.88 -46.06
N SER A 8 -51.54 -43.29 -46.23
CA SER A 8 -50.34 -43.18 -45.37
C SER A 8 -49.58 -41.86 -45.58
N LEU A 9 -48.82 -41.46 -44.55
CA LEU A 9 -48.03 -40.24 -44.43
C LEU A 9 -46.93 -40.09 -45.49
N SER A 10 -46.88 -38.92 -46.14
CA SER A 10 -45.67 -38.19 -46.54
C SER A 10 -46.08 -36.75 -46.84
N CYS A 11 -45.97 -35.86 -45.85
CA CYS A 11 -46.13 -34.42 -46.05
C CYS A 11 -44.75 -33.78 -46.07
N ALA A 12 -44.30 -33.39 -47.25
CA ALA A 12 -43.41 -32.26 -47.42
C ALA A 12 -44.20 -31.00 -47.04
N VAL A 13 -43.96 -30.46 -45.85
CA VAL A 13 -44.46 -29.14 -45.47
C VAL A 13 -43.42 -28.13 -45.90
N LEU A 14 -43.74 -27.37 -46.95
CA LEU A 14 -43.16 -26.05 -47.20
C LEU A 14 -43.45 -25.19 -45.97
N ALA A 15 -42.45 -25.01 -45.11
CA ALA A 15 -42.50 -24.00 -44.07
C ALA A 15 -42.20 -22.63 -44.71
N PHE A 16 -43.19 -21.77 -44.64
CA PHE A 16 -43.12 -20.33 -44.83
C PHE A 16 -41.95 -19.79 -43.99
N PHE A 17 -40.85 -19.35 -44.61
CA PHE A 17 -39.87 -18.50 -43.91
C PHE A 17 -40.52 -17.13 -43.74
N MET A 18 -41.20 -16.92 -42.60
CA MET A 18 -41.29 -15.57 -42.05
C MET A 18 -39.84 -15.14 -41.78
N LEU A 19 -39.32 -14.23 -42.60
CA LEU A 19 -38.25 -13.35 -42.14
C LEU A 19 -38.84 -12.54 -40.98
N LEU A 20 -38.73 -13.07 -39.77
CA LEU A 20 -38.51 -12.21 -38.62
C LEU A 20 -37.14 -11.60 -38.85
N ALA A 21 -37.11 -10.44 -39.49
CA ALA A 21 -36.07 -9.49 -39.20
C ALA A 21 -36.18 -9.27 -37.68
N ALA A 22 -35.36 -9.99 -36.91
CA ALA A 22 -35.06 -9.55 -35.56
C ALA A 22 -34.63 -8.09 -35.75
N PRO A 23 -35.22 -7.13 -35.01
CA PRO A 23 -34.59 -5.83 -34.96
C PRO A 23 -33.15 -6.14 -34.53
N ALA A 24 -32.18 -5.76 -35.36
CA ALA A 24 -30.85 -5.55 -34.84
C ALA A 24 -31.09 -4.60 -33.67
N THR A 25 -31.03 -5.13 -32.45
CA THR A 25 -30.85 -4.30 -31.27
C THR A 25 -29.48 -3.68 -31.50
N ALA A 26 -29.47 -2.55 -32.20
CA ALA A 26 -28.44 -1.57 -31.99
C ALA A 26 -28.38 -1.42 -30.47
N PHE A 27 -27.27 -1.85 -29.88
CA PHE A 27 -26.91 -1.33 -28.57
C PHE A 27 -26.98 0.19 -28.74
N PRO A 28 -27.81 0.91 -27.97
CA PRO A 28 -27.68 2.35 -27.95
C PRO A 28 -26.27 2.64 -27.43
N ASP A 29 -25.35 2.96 -28.34
CA ASP A 29 -23.92 3.15 -28.06
C ASP A 29 -23.63 4.32 -27.09
N ARG A 30 -24.65 5.05 -26.60
CA ARG A 30 -24.50 6.05 -25.53
C ARG A 30 -25.79 6.17 -24.72
N LEU A 31 -25.68 6.05 -23.40
CA LEU A 31 -26.72 6.48 -22.47
C LEU A 31 -26.83 8.02 -22.51
N PRO A 32 -28.02 8.62 -22.27
CA PRO A 32 -28.28 10.04 -22.57
C PRO A 32 -27.42 11.08 -21.82
N TRP A 33 -26.73 10.69 -20.75
CA TRP A 33 -25.91 11.56 -19.90
C TRP A 33 -24.40 11.24 -19.98
N TYR A 34 -24.00 10.38 -20.91
CA TYR A 34 -22.63 9.86 -21.02
C TYR A 34 -21.66 10.77 -21.81
N ASP A 35 -22.06 11.97 -22.26
CA ASP A 35 -21.08 12.93 -22.78
C ASP A 35 -20.32 13.55 -21.60
N GLN A 36 -19.39 12.77 -21.03
CA GLN A 36 -18.35 13.25 -20.13
C GLN A 36 -17.46 14.23 -20.90
N ASN A 37 -17.70 15.52 -20.70
CA ASN A 37 -16.72 16.52 -21.09
C ASN A 37 -15.75 16.69 -19.91
N TRP A 38 -14.53 16.18 -20.06
CA TRP A 38 -13.54 16.16 -18.99
C TRP A 38 -12.78 17.49 -18.86
N GLN A 39 -13.02 18.45 -19.75
CA GLN A 39 -12.45 19.80 -19.64
C GLN A 39 -13.46 20.85 -20.12
N ALA A 40 -13.49 22.01 -19.47
CA ALA A 40 -14.33 23.14 -19.86
C ALA A 40 -13.62 24.45 -19.53
N GLU A 41 -13.80 25.47 -20.36
CA GLU A 41 -13.17 26.78 -20.20
C GLU A 41 -14.18 27.90 -20.43
N GLY A 42 -14.15 28.93 -19.59
CA GLY A 42 -15.17 29.97 -19.62
C GLY A 42 -14.98 31.01 -18.52
N THR A 43 -16.07 31.68 -18.15
CA THR A 43 -16.12 32.67 -17.05
C THR A 43 -17.31 32.40 -16.14
N GLY A 44 -17.31 32.97 -14.94
CA GLY A 44 -18.31 32.71 -13.89
C GLY A 44 -17.89 31.53 -13.01
N GLY A 45 -18.86 30.76 -12.53
CA GLY A 45 -18.62 29.55 -11.75
C GLY A 45 -18.17 28.35 -12.60
N ALA A 46 -17.51 27.41 -11.95
CA ALA A 46 -16.96 26.21 -12.56
C ALA A 46 -16.96 25.02 -11.59
N ALA A 47 -17.05 23.80 -12.13
CA ALA A 47 -17.02 22.57 -11.36
C ALA A 47 -16.24 21.48 -12.10
N ALA A 48 -15.40 20.74 -11.37
CA ALA A 48 -14.74 19.51 -11.83
C ALA A 48 -15.04 18.38 -10.83
N THR A 49 -15.66 17.29 -11.29
CA THR A 49 -16.12 16.17 -10.47
C THR A 49 -15.92 14.82 -11.16
N GLU A 50 -15.92 13.72 -10.39
CA GLU A 50 -15.80 12.35 -10.93
C GLU A 50 -17.05 11.81 -11.66
N HIS A 51 -18.12 12.62 -11.77
CA HIS A 51 -19.35 12.18 -12.44
C HIS A 51 -20.17 13.36 -12.99
N PRO A 52 -20.68 13.28 -14.24
CA PRO A 52 -21.47 14.35 -14.86
C PRO A 52 -22.65 14.85 -14.03
N LEU A 53 -23.41 13.93 -13.40
CA LEU A 53 -24.55 14.32 -12.55
C LEU A 53 -24.13 15.19 -11.36
N ALA A 54 -22.92 14.99 -10.82
CA ALA A 54 -22.42 15.82 -9.72
C ALA A 54 -21.95 17.20 -10.21
N SER A 55 -21.33 17.27 -11.39
CA SER A 55 -21.01 18.55 -12.05
C SER A 55 -22.30 19.33 -12.33
N GLN A 56 -23.33 18.66 -12.87
CA GLN A 56 -24.63 19.28 -13.14
C GLN A 56 -25.30 19.82 -11.87
N ALA A 57 -25.24 19.08 -10.76
CA ALA A 57 -25.78 19.55 -9.49
C ALA A 57 -25.04 20.80 -8.98
N ALA A 58 -23.70 20.84 -9.10
CA ALA A 58 -22.93 22.05 -8.78
C ALA A 58 -23.38 23.25 -9.62
N MET A 59 -23.44 23.07 -10.95
CA MET A 59 -23.85 24.12 -11.88
C MET A 59 -25.30 24.58 -11.65
N GLU A 60 -26.20 23.67 -11.30
CA GLU A 60 -27.59 24.00 -10.97
C GLU A 60 -27.65 24.91 -9.73
N ILE A 61 -26.88 24.62 -8.68
CA ILE A 61 -26.82 25.45 -7.47
C ILE A 61 -26.21 26.82 -7.78
N LEU A 62 -25.11 26.87 -8.52
CA LEU A 62 -24.49 28.15 -8.94
C LEU A 62 -25.49 29.00 -9.75
N SER A 63 -26.20 28.40 -10.70
CA SER A 63 -27.19 29.09 -11.53
C SER A 63 -28.40 29.65 -10.75
N LYS A 64 -28.69 29.07 -9.57
CA LYS A 64 -29.74 29.54 -8.65
C LYS A 64 -29.24 30.62 -7.67
N GLY A 65 -27.99 31.05 -7.80
CA GLY A 65 -27.37 32.08 -6.97
C GLY A 65 -26.67 31.54 -5.72
N GLY A 66 -26.45 30.23 -5.62
CA GLY A 66 -25.63 29.65 -4.56
C GLY A 66 -24.14 29.88 -4.82
N ASN A 67 -23.33 29.86 -3.77
CA ASN A 67 -21.88 30.02 -3.89
C ASN A 67 -21.14 28.67 -4.05
N ALA A 68 -19.81 28.72 -4.14
CA ALA A 68 -18.97 27.54 -4.31
C ALA A 68 -19.12 26.51 -3.17
N VAL A 69 -19.41 26.95 -1.94
CA VAL A 69 -19.63 26.06 -0.78
C VAL A 69 -20.94 25.28 -0.94
N GLU A 70 -22.02 25.98 -1.25
CA GLU A 70 -23.34 25.38 -1.49
C GLU A 70 -23.30 24.40 -2.68
N ALA A 71 -22.63 24.79 -3.77
CA ALA A 71 -22.47 23.96 -4.95
C ALA A 71 -21.59 22.72 -4.71
N ALA A 72 -20.52 22.84 -3.90
CA ALA A 72 -19.70 21.69 -3.50
C ALA A 72 -20.48 20.70 -2.62
N ILE A 73 -21.34 21.17 -1.71
CA ILE A 73 -22.21 20.29 -0.91
C ILE A 73 -23.15 19.49 -1.82
N ALA A 74 -23.81 20.14 -2.78
CA ALA A 74 -24.70 19.46 -3.72
C ALA A 74 -23.96 18.43 -4.60
N ALA A 75 -22.77 18.80 -5.11
CA ALA A 75 -21.91 17.88 -5.85
C ALA A 75 -21.51 16.65 -5.00
N SER A 76 -21.09 16.87 -3.75
CA SER A 76 -20.71 15.81 -2.83
C SER A 76 -21.87 14.89 -2.48
N ALA A 77 -23.09 15.43 -2.33
CA ALA A 77 -24.29 14.63 -2.07
C ALA A 77 -24.63 13.73 -3.27
N VAL A 78 -24.58 14.26 -4.50
CA VAL A 78 -24.79 13.44 -5.70
C VAL A 78 -23.68 12.39 -5.86
N LEU A 79 -22.42 12.74 -5.61
CA LEU A 79 -21.31 11.76 -5.61
C LEU A 79 -21.54 10.63 -4.62
N GLY A 80 -22.14 10.91 -3.45
CA GLY A 80 -22.56 9.87 -2.50
C GLY A 80 -23.57 8.85 -3.05
N VAL A 81 -24.28 9.20 -4.13
CA VAL A 81 -25.21 8.30 -4.85
C VAL A 81 -24.52 7.58 -6.00
N VAL A 82 -23.76 8.30 -6.84
CA VAL A 82 -23.21 7.78 -8.12
C VAL A 82 -21.79 7.21 -8.01
N ARG A 83 -21.10 7.51 -6.91
CA ARG A 83 -19.77 6.98 -6.52
C ARG A 83 -19.81 6.48 -5.05
N PRO A 84 -20.80 5.65 -4.66
CA PRO A 84 -21.10 5.36 -3.27
C PRO A 84 -19.98 4.59 -2.54
N PHE A 85 -19.08 3.96 -3.28
CA PHE A 85 -17.98 3.16 -2.72
C PHE A 85 -16.77 4.00 -2.33
N SER A 86 -16.70 5.27 -2.73
CA SER A 86 -15.48 6.06 -2.58
C SER A 86 -15.62 7.21 -1.61
N GLY A 87 -16.83 7.72 -1.40
CA GLY A 87 -17.18 8.74 -0.40
C GLY A 87 -18.69 8.82 -0.20
N GLY A 88 -19.13 9.51 0.86
CA GLY A 88 -20.56 9.65 1.16
C GLY A 88 -20.83 10.00 2.62
N ILE A 89 -22.11 10.06 3.01
CA ILE A 89 -22.52 10.50 4.35
C ILE A 89 -22.05 9.59 5.49
N GLY A 90 -21.71 8.33 5.20
CA GLY A 90 -21.11 7.41 6.17
C GLY A 90 -19.58 7.55 6.33
N GLY A 91 -18.96 8.56 5.71
CA GLY A 91 -17.52 8.83 5.77
C GLY A 91 -17.14 10.20 6.31
N GLY A 92 -15.88 10.57 6.06
CA GLY A 92 -15.25 11.82 6.48
C GLY A 92 -14.31 12.40 5.43
N GLY A 93 -13.67 13.53 5.73
CA GLY A 93 -12.94 14.29 4.71
C GLY A 93 -12.44 15.66 5.16
N TYR A 94 -12.00 16.44 4.18
CA TYR A 94 -11.52 17.81 4.36
C TYR A 94 -12.09 18.71 3.26
N MET A 95 -12.77 19.78 3.68
CA MET A 95 -13.26 20.83 2.78
C MET A 95 -12.34 22.04 2.92
N HIS A 96 -11.57 22.33 1.86
CA HIS A 96 -10.67 23.48 1.82
C HIS A 96 -11.35 24.61 1.04
N ILE A 97 -11.66 25.70 1.75
CA ILE A 97 -12.44 26.84 1.26
C ILE A 97 -11.52 28.06 1.19
N TYR A 98 -11.57 28.77 0.07
CA TYR A 98 -11.07 30.13 -0.05
C TYR A 98 -12.26 31.08 -0.28
N LEU A 99 -12.41 32.07 0.61
CA LEU A 99 -13.40 33.13 0.50
C LEU A 99 -12.71 34.39 -0.04
N LYS A 100 -13.03 34.78 -1.28
CA LYS A 100 -12.31 35.87 -1.98
C LYS A 100 -12.54 37.23 -1.34
N GLU A 101 -13.77 37.54 -0.93
CA GLU A 101 -14.09 38.84 -0.30
C GLU A 101 -13.33 39.04 1.02
N GLU A 102 -13.15 37.96 1.79
CA GLU A 102 -12.47 37.99 3.08
C GLU A 102 -10.95 37.78 2.96
N ASP A 103 -10.46 37.38 1.79
CA ASP A 103 -9.11 36.86 1.56
C ASP A 103 -8.73 35.81 2.62
N ARG A 104 -9.63 34.85 2.87
CA ARG A 104 -9.52 33.89 3.96
C ARG A 104 -9.55 32.44 3.47
N PHE A 105 -8.57 31.67 3.92
CA PHE A 105 -8.53 30.22 3.73
C PHE A 105 -9.00 29.49 4.99
N ILE A 106 -9.80 28.45 4.79
CA ILE A 106 -10.42 27.66 5.85
C ILE A 106 -10.33 26.19 5.47
N VAL A 107 -9.95 25.35 6.43
CA VAL A 107 -10.03 23.90 6.29
C VAL A 107 -11.00 23.37 7.33
N LEU A 108 -12.12 22.82 6.88
CA LEU A 108 -13.04 22.06 7.73
C LEU A 108 -12.59 20.59 7.73
N ASP A 109 -11.94 20.17 8.82
CA ASP A 109 -11.61 18.77 9.11
C ASP A 109 -12.85 18.09 9.68
N HIS A 110 -13.46 17.26 8.84
CA HIS A 110 -14.56 16.39 9.21
C HIS A 110 -14.16 14.92 9.04
N ARG A 111 -12.89 14.61 9.30
CA ARG A 111 -12.39 13.24 9.42
C ARG A 111 -13.16 12.52 10.52
N GLU A 112 -13.33 11.21 10.33
CA GLU A 112 -14.02 10.37 11.27
C GLU A 112 -13.23 10.25 12.58
N THR A 113 -13.93 10.24 13.72
CA THR A 113 -13.31 10.05 15.04
C THR A 113 -13.49 8.63 15.53
N ALA A 114 -12.47 8.07 16.17
CA ALA A 114 -12.55 6.76 16.80
C ALA A 114 -13.55 6.77 17.97
N GLN A 115 -14.30 5.66 18.10
CA GLN A 115 -15.17 5.39 19.25
C GLN A 115 -14.39 5.43 20.57
N GLY A 116 -15.06 5.76 21.68
CA GLY A 116 -14.45 5.97 23.00
C GLY A 116 -13.68 4.76 23.55
N THR A 117 -13.95 3.55 23.07
CA THR A 117 -13.27 2.31 23.47
C THR A 117 -12.16 1.88 22.52
N PHE A 118 -11.90 2.65 21.46
CA PHE A 118 -10.84 2.35 20.50
C PHE A 118 -9.44 2.51 21.12
N GLY A 119 -8.57 1.53 20.89
CA GLY A 119 -7.21 1.53 21.43
C GLY A 119 -6.35 0.40 20.86
N PRO A 120 -5.14 0.17 21.42
CA PRO A 120 -4.18 -0.80 20.87
C PRO A 120 -4.72 -2.22 20.73
N HIS A 121 -5.68 -2.61 21.58
CA HIS A 121 -6.28 -3.95 21.56
C HIS A 121 -7.54 -4.08 20.67
N SER A 122 -8.01 -2.99 20.05
CA SER A 122 -9.26 -3.01 19.27
C SER A 122 -9.24 -3.99 18.10
N PHE A 123 -8.07 -4.27 17.54
CA PHE A 123 -7.92 -5.22 16.42
C PHE A 123 -7.05 -6.42 16.78
N MET A 124 -6.99 -6.76 18.06
CA MET A 124 -6.26 -7.92 18.55
C MET A 124 -7.24 -9.06 18.81
N ASP A 125 -6.83 -10.28 18.46
CA ASP A 125 -7.54 -11.48 18.85
C ASP A 125 -7.29 -11.85 20.32
N GLU A 126 -7.88 -12.95 20.77
CA GLU A 126 -7.74 -13.46 22.14
C GLU A 126 -6.32 -13.93 22.49
N ASN A 127 -5.46 -14.17 21.49
CA ASN A 127 -4.06 -14.55 21.66
C ASN A 127 -3.13 -13.32 21.70
N GLY A 128 -3.65 -12.13 21.38
CA GLY A 128 -2.87 -10.90 21.28
C GLY A 128 -2.26 -10.68 19.89
N ASP A 129 -2.70 -11.43 18.88
CA ASP A 129 -2.29 -11.26 17.50
C ASP A 129 -3.24 -10.31 16.75
N GLU A 130 -2.70 -9.47 15.86
CA GLU A 130 -3.52 -8.53 15.10
C GLU A 130 -4.32 -9.25 14.01
N TYR A 131 -5.63 -9.00 13.93
CA TYR A 131 -6.49 -9.57 12.90
C TYR A 131 -5.98 -9.23 11.48
N ASP A 132 -6.20 -10.16 10.54
CA ASP A 132 -5.89 -9.94 9.13
C ASP A 132 -6.63 -8.71 8.55
N SER A 133 -6.14 -8.17 7.43
CA SER A 133 -6.70 -6.96 6.84
C SER A 133 -8.16 -7.09 6.44
N GLU A 134 -8.62 -8.25 5.97
CA GLU A 134 -10.01 -8.44 5.53
C GLU A 134 -10.96 -8.35 6.71
N THR A 135 -10.61 -9.06 7.79
CA THR A 135 -11.35 -9.02 9.04
C THR A 135 -11.38 -7.60 9.59
N ARG A 136 -10.24 -6.90 9.65
CA ARG A 136 -10.18 -5.51 10.13
C ARG A 136 -11.03 -4.58 9.27
N TYR A 137 -10.95 -4.68 7.94
CA TYR A 137 -11.69 -3.80 7.05
C TYR A 137 -13.20 -4.02 7.10
N ALA A 138 -13.66 -5.26 7.24
CA ALA A 138 -15.08 -5.58 7.22
C ALA A 138 -15.79 -5.22 8.54
N SER A 139 -15.06 -5.18 9.65
CA SER A 139 -15.64 -5.13 11.00
C SER A 139 -16.24 -3.79 11.40
N GLY A 140 -17.24 -3.83 12.30
CA GLY A 140 -17.81 -2.64 12.95
C GLY A 140 -16.78 -1.84 13.75
N MET A 141 -15.80 -2.51 14.35
CA MET A 141 -14.67 -1.89 15.06
C MET A 141 -13.81 -0.94 14.19
N ALA A 142 -13.89 -1.05 12.86
CA ALA A 142 -13.17 -0.16 11.95
C ALA A 142 -13.92 1.14 11.62
N VAL A 143 -15.17 1.26 12.03
CA VAL A 143 -16.02 2.41 11.73
C VAL A 143 -15.67 3.56 12.66
N GLY A 144 -15.21 4.66 12.08
CA GLY A 144 -15.15 5.94 12.78
C GLY A 144 -16.50 6.65 12.69
N VAL A 145 -16.78 7.56 13.63
CA VAL A 145 -18.01 8.36 13.61
C VAL A 145 -18.03 9.23 12.34
N PRO A 146 -19.03 9.08 11.45
CA PRO A 146 -19.06 9.82 10.18
C PRO A 146 -19.19 11.33 10.37
N GLY A 147 -18.43 12.11 9.60
CA GLY A 147 -18.34 13.57 9.76
C GLY A 147 -19.03 14.41 8.69
N THR A 148 -19.34 13.80 7.54
CA THR A 148 -19.75 14.51 6.32
C THR A 148 -21.00 15.39 6.52
N VAL A 149 -22.05 14.86 7.15
CA VAL A 149 -23.32 15.61 7.33
C VAL A 149 -23.13 16.83 8.23
N LYS A 150 -22.31 16.70 9.29
CA LYS A 150 -22.02 17.84 10.17
C LYS A 150 -21.26 18.93 9.43
N ALA A 151 -20.30 18.55 8.59
CA ALA A 151 -19.52 19.48 7.78
C ALA A 151 -20.39 20.26 6.80
N TRP A 152 -21.34 19.60 6.13
CA TRP A 152 -22.25 20.28 5.21
C TRP A 152 -23.13 21.31 5.92
N GLU A 153 -23.75 20.94 7.06
CA GLU A 153 -24.56 21.88 7.83
C GLU A 153 -23.73 23.05 8.37
N GLU A 154 -22.52 22.79 8.88
CA GLU A 154 -21.65 23.82 9.42
C GLU A 154 -21.12 24.77 8.32
N ALA A 155 -20.66 24.23 7.19
CA ALA A 155 -20.21 25.03 6.05
C ALA A 155 -21.34 25.87 5.46
N LEU A 156 -22.55 25.31 5.33
CA LEU A 156 -23.72 26.04 4.85
C LEU A 156 -24.09 27.19 5.80
N ASN A 157 -24.13 26.93 7.11
CA ASN A 157 -24.51 27.93 8.11
C ASN A 157 -23.48 29.06 8.23
N LEU A 158 -22.20 28.76 8.10
CA LEU A 158 -21.12 29.73 8.28
C LEU A 158 -20.77 30.48 6.99
N TYR A 159 -20.87 29.82 5.84
CA TYR A 159 -20.31 30.30 4.58
C TYR A 159 -21.29 30.26 3.40
N GLY A 160 -22.54 29.83 3.59
CA GLY A 160 -23.56 29.83 2.52
C GLY A 160 -24.16 31.21 2.24
N THR A 161 -24.88 31.32 1.13
CA THR A 161 -25.58 32.55 0.70
C THR A 161 -27.03 32.63 1.18
N GLY A 162 -27.49 31.58 1.87
CA GLY A 162 -28.84 31.49 2.45
C GLY A 162 -29.70 30.39 1.85
N MET A 163 -29.13 29.49 1.04
CA MET A 163 -29.82 28.27 0.63
C MET A 163 -30.01 27.32 1.81
N THR A 164 -30.95 26.39 1.66
CA THR A 164 -31.27 25.37 2.66
C THR A 164 -30.68 24.02 2.30
N LEU A 165 -30.42 23.15 3.29
CA LEU A 165 -30.05 21.75 3.03
C LEU A 165 -31.07 21.04 2.11
N SER A 166 -32.35 21.40 2.21
CA SER A 166 -33.37 20.85 1.31
C SER A 166 -33.13 21.21 -0.15
N GLU A 167 -32.65 22.42 -0.46
CA GLU A 167 -32.32 22.82 -1.82
C GLU A 167 -31.04 22.13 -2.31
N LEU A 168 -30.03 22.02 -1.45
CA LEU A 168 -28.74 21.42 -1.81
C LEU A 168 -28.79 19.90 -1.98
N LEU A 169 -29.62 19.20 -1.19
CA LEU A 169 -29.76 17.74 -1.26
C LEU A 169 -30.78 17.29 -2.31
N GLN A 170 -31.61 18.19 -2.84
CA GLN A 170 -32.66 17.85 -3.81
C GLN A 170 -32.11 17.11 -5.06
N PRO A 171 -31.00 17.53 -5.70
CA PRO A 171 -30.45 16.80 -6.83
C PRO A 171 -30.06 15.35 -6.47
N ALA A 172 -29.49 15.14 -5.28
CA ALA A 172 -29.10 13.81 -4.82
C ALA A 172 -30.32 12.93 -4.50
N ILE A 173 -31.39 13.51 -3.93
CA ILE A 173 -32.67 12.82 -3.71
C ILE A 173 -33.25 12.33 -5.03
N GLU A 174 -33.28 13.19 -6.05
CA GLU A 174 -33.82 12.83 -7.38
C GLU A 174 -32.99 11.75 -8.07
N VAL A 175 -31.66 11.84 -8.02
CA VAL A 175 -30.77 10.82 -8.60
C VAL A 175 -30.91 9.49 -7.86
N ALA A 176 -31.03 9.49 -6.54
CA ALA A 176 -31.20 8.28 -5.75
C ALA A 176 -32.57 7.60 -6.00
N GLU A 177 -33.64 8.39 -6.18
CA GLU A 177 -35.00 7.87 -6.39
C GLU A 177 -35.25 7.44 -7.85
N ASN A 178 -34.89 8.28 -8.82
CA ASN A 178 -35.10 7.99 -10.24
C ASN A 178 -34.05 7.03 -10.81
N GLY A 179 -32.88 7.01 -10.19
CA GLY A 179 -31.76 6.16 -10.53
C GLY A 179 -30.81 6.75 -11.57
N PHE A 180 -29.66 6.09 -11.68
CA PHE A 180 -28.61 6.35 -12.66
C PHE A 180 -28.12 5.01 -13.23
N TYR A 181 -27.63 4.98 -14.47
CA TYR A 181 -27.09 3.73 -15.01
C TYR A 181 -25.64 3.52 -14.56
N ALA A 182 -25.31 2.29 -14.18
CA ALA A 182 -23.97 1.90 -13.77
C ALA A 182 -22.97 2.02 -14.93
N ASP A 183 -21.87 2.75 -14.72
CA ASP A 183 -20.73 2.78 -15.63
C ASP A 183 -19.73 1.64 -15.34
N GLU A 184 -18.69 1.53 -16.16
CA GLU A 184 -17.64 0.52 -15.98
C GLU A 184 -16.93 0.63 -14.63
N ASN A 185 -16.77 1.85 -14.12
CA ASN A 185 -16.11 2.09 -12.85
C ASN A 185 -16.92 1.54 -11.67
N LEU A 186 -18.23 1.84 -11.63
CA LEU A 186 -19.12 1.33 -10.59
C LEU A 186 -19.16 -0.20 -10.59
N ILE A 187 -19.33 -0.82 -11.76
CA ILE A 187 -19.37 -2.28 -11.87
C ILE A 187 -18.06 -2.93 -11.47
N ARG A 188 -16.92 -2.31 -11.81
CA ARG A 188 -15.60 -2.73 -11.34
C ARG A 188 -15.52 -2.68 -9.81
N GLU A 189 -15.90 -1.57 -9.18
CA GLU A 189 -15.85 -1.42 -7.72
C GLU A 189 -16.77 -2.42 -7.00
N ILE A 190 -17.93 -2.76 -7.58
CA ILE A 190 -18.79 -3.86 -7.11
C ILE A 190 -18.08 -5.20 -7.25
N SER A 191 -17.47 -5.47 -8.41
CA SER A 191 -16.75 -6.72 -8.68
C SER A 191 -15.60 -6.94 -7.70
N GLU A 192 -14.78 -5.92 -7.46
CA GLU A 192 -13.64 -5.95 -6.53
C GLU A 192 -14.09 -6.21 -5.08
N ASN A 193 -15.33 -5.85 -4.75
CA ASN A 193 -15.88 -5.98 -3.41
C ASN A 193 -16.92 -7.09 -3.24
N THR A 194 -17.19 -7.89 -4.27
CA THR A 194 -18.33 -8.84 -4.25
C THR A 194 -18.23 -9.83 -3.09
N LEU A 195 -17.02 -10.28 -2.71
CA LEU A 195 -16.83 -11.17 -1.55
C LEU A 195 -17.25 -10.50 -0.23
N ARG A 196 -16.92 -9.22 -0.05
CA ARG A 196 -17.31 -8.47 1.14
C ARG A 196 -18.78 -8.05 1.11
N PHE A 197 -19.28 -7.61 -0.04
CA PHE A 197 -20.68 -7.19 -0.19
C PHE A 197 -21.64 -8.37 0.02
N SER A 198 -21.28 -9.58 -0.44
CA SER A 198 -22.09 -10.77 -0.20
C SER A 198 -22.11 -11.24 1.27
N SER A 199 -21.25 -10.67 2.13
CA SER A 199 -21.26 -10.94 3.57
C SER A 199 -22.33 -10.14 4.33
N TYR A 200 -22.95 -9.13 3.70
CA TYR A 200 -23.96 -8.26 4.31
C TYR A 200 -25.25 -8.26 3.50
N GLN A 201 -26.37 -8.62 4.12
CA GLN A 201 -27.64 -8.73 3.41
C GLN A 201 -28.09 -7.39 2.79
N SER A 202 -28.01 -6.30 3.57
CA SER A 202 -28.38 -4.96 3.10
C SER A 202 -27.55 -4.47 1.92
N THR A 203 -26.27 -4.84 1.88
CA THR A 203 -25.34 -4.47 0.81
C THR A 203 -25.57 -5.31 -0.44
N ALA A 204 -25.76 -6.62 -0.27
CA ALA A 204 -26.08 -7.54 -1.36
C ALA A 204 -27.38 -7.15 -2.05
N ASP A 205 -28.42 -6.81 -1.29
CA ASP A 205 -29.73 -6.40 -1.83
C ASP A 205 -29.65 -5.10 -2.65
N LEU A 206 -28.72 -4.20 -2.33
CA LEU A 206 -28.59 -2.90 -2.98
C LEU A 206 -27.67 -2.96 -4.22
N TYR A 207 -26.59 -3.73 -4.18
CA TYR A 207 -25.52 -3.67 -5.19
C TYR A 207 -25.32 -4.96 -6.00
N LEU A 208 -25.96 -6.07 -5.64
CA LEU A 208 -25.90 -7.34 -6.39
C LEU A 208 -27.26 -7.67 -7.00
N ASN A 209 -27.26 -8.50 -8.05
CA ASN A 209 -28.49 -9.05 -8.59
C ASN A 209 -29.15 -9.98 -7.55
N SER A 210 -30.44 -10.28 -7.73
CA SER A 210 -31.19 -11.15 -6.82
C SER A 210 -30.63 -12.58 -6.66
N ASP A 211 -29.79 -13.02 -7.60
CA ASP A 211 -29.09 -14.30 -7.54
C ASP A 211 -27.66 -14.20 -6.96
N GLY A 212 -27.27 -13.02 -6.47
CA GLY A 212 -25.94 -12.71 -5.92
C GLY A 212 -24.88 -12.40 -6.99
N SER A 213 -25.24 -12.39 -8.28
CA SER A 213 -24.29 -12.04 -9.34
C SER A 213 -24.07 -10.52 -9.47
N ILE A 214 -22.94 -10.13 -10.07
CA ILE A 214 -22.59 -8.73 -10.31
C ILE A 214 -23.49 -8.14 -11.41
N PRO A 215 -24.08 -6.94 -11.24
CA PRO A 215 -24.84 -6.26 -12.29
C PRO A 215 -24.00 -5.98 -13.54
N SER A 216 -24.64 -5.84 -14.70
CA SER A 216 -23.95 -5.47 -15.94
C SER A 216 -23.79 -3.95 -16.07
N VAL A 217 -22.78 -3.49 -16.80
CA VAL A 217 -22.67 -2.07 -17.21
C VAL A 217 -23.95 -1.65 -17.93
N GLY A 218 -24.47 -0.46 -17.60
CA GLY A 218 -25.74 0.03 -18.08
C GLY A 218 -26.96 -0.44 -17.28
N THR A 219 -26.78 -1.14 -16.16
CA THR A 219 -27.89 -1.44 -15.22
C THR A 219 -28.38 -0.16 -14.55
N LEU A 220 -29.70 0.06 -14.50
CA LEU A 220 -30.27 1.19 -13.76
C LEU A 220 -30.18 0.90 -12.25
N MET A 221 -29.41 1.70 -11.53
CA MET A 221 -29.22 1.66 -10.09
C MET A 221 -30.14 2.67 -9.42
N THR A 222 -30.90 2.25 -8.42
CA THR A 222 -31.76 3.11 -7.59
C THR A 222 -31.49 2.86 -6.11
N ASN A 223 -31.60 3.89 -5.28
CA ASN A 223 -31.41 3.81 -3.85
C ASN A 223 -32.50 4.63 -3.11
N PRO A 224 -33.75 4.13 -3.06
CA PRO A 224 -34.86 4.84 -2.44
C PRO A 224 -34.66 5.07 -0.93
N ASP A 225 -33.91 4.20 -0.25
CA ASP A 225 -33.59 4.34 1.17
C ASP A 225 -32.66 5.55 1.39
N LEU A 226 -31.63 5.73 0.55
CA LEU A 226 -30.76 6.91 0.62
C LEU A 226 -31.53 8.19 0.25
N ALA A 227 -32.45 8.13 -0.72
CA ALA A 227 -33.33 9.26 -1.02
C ALA A 227 -34.19 9.66 0.20
N ALA A 228 -34.74 8.68 0.93
CA ALA A 228 -35.47 8.93 2.17
C ALA A 228 -34.56 9.50 3.27
N THR A 229 -33.34 8.97 3.42
CA THR A 229 -32.33 9.49 4.36
C THR A 229 -31.98 10.94 4.06
N TYR A 230 -31.76 11.31 2.79
CA TYR A 230 -31.50 12.70 2.42
C TYR A 230 -32.71 13.60 2.67
N ARG A 231 -33.94 13.13 2.51
CA ARG A 231 -35.14 13.91 2.91
C ARG A 231 -35.20 14.14 4.41
N LEU A 232 -34.84 13.16 5.23
CA LEU A 232 -34.76 13.32 6.68
C LEU A 232 -33.71 14.37 7.07
N ILE A 233 -32.53 14.31 6.46
CA ILE A 233 -31.46 15.30 6.69
C ILE A 233 -31.88 16.69 6.19
N ALA A 234 -32.56 16.77 5.05
CA ALA A 234 -33.07 18.03 4.51
C ALA A 234 -34.09 18.70 5.44
N ASP A 235 -34.97 17.91 6.09
CA ASP A 235 -36.03 18.40 6.97
C ASP A 235 -35.52 18.71 8.39
N GLN A 236 -34.66 17.85 8.94
CA GLN A 236 -34.27 17.89 10.36
C GLN A 236 -32.81 18.33 10.59
N GLY A 237 -32.06 18.60 9.52
CA GLY A 237 -30.64 18.96 9.58
C GLY A 237 -29.74 17.83 10.09
N SER A 238 -28.56 18.17 10.60
CA SER A 238 -27.63 17.18 11.15
C SER A 238 -28.16 16.51 12.42
N HIS A 239 -29.16 17.10 13.10
CA HIS A 239 -29.73 16.55 14.34
C HIS A 239 -30.21 15.11 14.16
N VAL A 240 -30.92 14.79 13.07
CA VAL A 240 -31.42 13.41 12.85
C VAL A 240 -30.28 12.40 12.68
N PHE A 241 -29.13 12.84 12.14
CA PHE A 241 -27.95 12.02 11.90
C PHE A 241 -27.14 11.75 13.18
N TYR A 242 -27.02 12.74 14.07
CA TYR A 242 -26.17 12.65 15.26
C TYR A 242 -26.93 12.43 16.57
N ASN A 243 -28.24 12.70 16.64
CA ASN A 243 -29.06 12.59 17.86
C ASN A 243 -30.41 11.89 17.62
N GLY A 244 -30.72 11.52 16.39
CA GLY A 244 -32.01 10.99 15.98
C GLY A 244 -31.99 9.51 15.57
N GLU A 245 -32.94 9.14 14.72
CA GLU A 245 -33.14 7.75 14.30
C GLU A 245 -31.99 7.19 13.45
N ILE A 246 -31.32 8.03 12.65
CA ILE A 246 -30.13 7.61 11.90
C ILE A 246 -28.96 7.35 12.85
N ALA A 247 -28.82 8.13 13.93
CA ALA A 247 -27.76 7.93 14.92
C ALA A 247 -27.87 6.55 15.57
N GLN A 248 -29.08 6.16 15.96
CA GLN A 248 -29.35 4.84 16.50
C GLN A 248 -29.06 3.74 15.47
N ALA A 249 -29.46 3.93 14.22
CA ALA A 249 -29.23 2.95 13.16
C ALA A 249 -27.75 2.72 12.86
N ILE A 250 -26.92 3.76 12.91
CA ILE A 250 -25.46 3.64 12.79
C ILE A 250 -24.92 2.80 13.96
N VAL A 251 -25.26 3.14 15.20
CA VAL A 251 -24.83 2.41 16.39
C VAL A 251 -25.24 0.94 16.33
N ASP A 252 -26.49 0.66 15.97
CA ASP A 252 -27.00 -0.70 15.85
C ASP A 252 -26.25 -1.49 14.77
N THR A 253 -26.00 -0.88 13.62
CA THR A 253 -25.25 -1.51 12.51
C THR A 253 -23.80 -1.77 12.88
N VAL A 254 -23.15 -0.85 13.59
CA VAL A 254 -21.74 -0.99 14.02
C VAL A 254 -21.60 -2.09 15.08
N ASN A 255 -22.47 -2.11 16.08
CA ASN A 255 -22.36 -3.02 17.22
C ASN A 255 -22.98 -4.39 16.95
N ALA A 256 -23.96 -4.46 16.05
CA ALA A 256 -24.56 -5.70 15.57
C ALA A 256 -24.55 -5.71 14.02
N PRO A 257 -23.38 -5.94 13.39
CA PRO A 257 -23.25 -6.00 11.94
C PRO A 257 -24.33 -6.87 11.27
N PRO A 258 -24.98 -6.41 10.19
CA PRO A 258 -26.03 -7.14 9.47
C PRO A 258 -25.43 -8.24 8.57
N ALA A 259 -24.55 -9.05 9.13
CA ALA A 259 -23.90 -10.15 8.45
C ALA A 259 -24.88 -11.29 8.17
N VAL A 260 -24.69 -11.97 7.04
CA VAL A 260 -25.42 -13.21 6.73
C VAL A 260 -24.97 -14.34 7.67
N ASP A 261 -25.75 -15.42 7.80
CA ASP A 261 -25.49 -16.53 8.74
C ASP A 261 -24.07 -17.15 8.62
N GLN A 262 -23.47 -17.10 7.43
CA GLN A 262 -22.14 -17.63 7.12
C GLN A 262 -21.40 -16.63 6.20
N PRO A 263 -20.81 -15.55 6.76
CA PRO A 263 -20.12 -14.56 5.96
C PRO A 263 -18.80 -15.14 5.41
N VAL A 264 -18.35 -14.59 4.27
CA VAL A 264 -17.10 -15.04 3.61
C VAL A 264 -15.87 -14.51 4.35
N VAL A 265 -16.01 -13.37 5.02
CA VAL A 265 -15.00 -12.74 5.88
C VAL A 265 -15.46 -12.71 7.33
N THR A 266 -14.52 -12.80 8.27
CA THR A 266 -14.84 -12.64 9.70
C THR A 266 -15.27 -11.19 9.95
N VAL A 267 -16.42 -11.01 10.60
CA VAL A 267 -16.97 -9.69 10.93
C VAL A 267 -17.04 -9.54 12.44
N LEU A 268 -16.29 -8.59 12.98
CA LEU A 268 -16.29 -8.28 14.41
C LEU A 268 -17.26 -7.13 14.69
N PRO A 269 -17.99 -7.17 15.83
CA PRO A 269 -18.78 -6.04 16.27
C PRO A 269 -17.89 -4.85 16.63
N GLY A 270 -18.42 -3.64 16.47
CA GLY A 270 -17.86 -2.44 17.10
C GLY A 270 -18.32 -2.29 18.54
N ASP A 271 -18.05 -1.12 19.10
CA ASP A 271 -18.49 -0.74 20.46
C ASP A 271 -18.78 0.76 20.50
N MET A 272 -19.53 1.22 19.49
CA MET A 272 -19.88 2.60 19.28
C MET A 272 -21.09 2.94 20.15
N SER A 273 -21.00 4.01 20.93
CA SER A 273 -22.10 4.51 21.73
C SER A 273 -22.82 5.67 21.02
N LEU A 274 -24.08 5.92 21.37
CA LEU A 274 -24.75 7.17 20.96
C LEU A 274 -23.98 8.40 21.41
N SER A 275 -23.27 8.32 22.54
CA SER A 275 -22.43 9.41 23.03
C SER A 275 -21.27 9.73 22.08
N ASP A 276 -20.75 8.75 21.32
CA ASP A 276 -19.72 9.00 20.32
C ASP A 276 -20.27 9.87 19.17
N LEU A 277 -21.50 9.61 18.71
CA LEU A 277 -22.18 10.44 17.70
C LEU A 277 -22.59 11.81 18.25
N HIS A 278 -23.17 11.84 19.45
CA HIS A 278 -23.66 13.08 20.07
C HIS A 278 -22.54 14.10 20.28
N ASN A 279 -21.33 13.63 20.61
CA ASN A 279 -20.16 14.48 20.88
C ASN A 279 -19.31 14.77 19.64
N TYR A 280 -19.67 14.23 18.47
CA TYR A 280 -18.93 14.51 17.25
C TYR A 280 -19.03 15.97 16.86
N ASN A 281 -17.90 16.58 16.53
CA ASN A 281 -17.80 17.93 16.01
C ASN A 281 -16.74 17.99 14.92
N THR A 282 -16.96 18.86 13.93
CA THR A 282 -15.91 19.19 12.96
C THR A 282 -14.89 20.12 13.61
N LEU A 283 -13.68 20.16 13.03
CA LEU A 283 -12.63 21.08 13.44
C LEU A 283 -12.36 22.06 12.31
N THR A 284 -12.27 23.33 12.64
CA THR A 284 -11.92 24.39 11.68
C THR A 284 -10.48 24.80 11.91
N TYR A 285 -9.65 24.74 10.86
CA TYR A 285 -8.25 25.14 10.90
C TYR A 285 -7.93 26.17 9.83
N SER A 286 -6.88 26.96 10.09
CA SER A 286 -6.12 27.61 9.03
C SER A 286 -5.32 26.55 8.26
N PRO A 287 -5.17 26.66 6.94
CA PRO A 287 -4.33 25.75 6.18
C PRO A 287 -2.86 25.88 6.58
N VAL A 288 -2.07 24.85 6.30
CA VAL A 288 -0.62 25.01 6.18
C VAL A 288 -0.31 25.79 4.90
N LYS A 289 0.65 26.69 4.97
CA LYS A 289 1.12 27.49 3.84
C LYS A 289 2.59 27.17 3.57
N VAL A 290 2.93 26.97 2.30
CA VAL A 290 4.31 26.87 1.82
C VAL A 290 4.52 27.80 0.63
N ASP A 291 5.61 28.57 0.65
CA ASP A 291 6.04 29.35 -0.51
C ASP A 291 6.89 28.47 -1.45
N TYR A 292 6.61 28.49 -2.75
CA TYR A 292 7.33 27.70 -3.76
C TYR A 292 7.50 28.52 -5.04
N HIS A 293 8.73 28.95 -5.36
CA HIS A 293 9.03 29.71 -6.59
C HIS A 293 8.14 30.96 -6.81
N GLY A 294 7.75 31.63 -5.71
CA GLY A 294 6.87 32.80 -5.71
C GLY A 294 5.36 32.49 -5.75
N TYR A 295 4.98 31.20 -5.72
CA TYR A 295 3.61 30.75 -5.47
C TYR A 295 3.39 30.48 -3.99
N GLU A 296 2.17 30.69 -3.52
CA GLU A 296 1.73 30.35 -2.17
C GLU A 296 0.84 29.11 -2.25
N VAL A 297 1.30 27.99 -1.70
CA VAL A 297 0.61 26.70 -1.73
C VAL A 297 -0.05 26.45 -0.38
N TYR A 298 -1.38 26.33 -0.38
CA TYR A 298 -2.18 26.11 0.81
C TYR A 298 -2.74 24.69 0.81
N GLY A 299 -2.65 24.00 1.94
CA GLY A 299 -3.19 22.65 2.12
C GLY A 299 -3.70 22.37 3.53
N PRO A 300 -4.39 21.25 3.76
CA PRO A 300 -4.91 20.92 5.07
C PRO A 300 -3.78 20.60 6.06
N PRO A 301 -3.87 21.07 7.32
CA PRO A 301 -2.96 20.66 8.39
C PRO A 301 -3.27 19.24 8.87
N PRO A 302 -2.40 18.64 9.72
CA PRO A 302 -2.73 17.43 10.47
C PRO A 302 -4.09 17.59 11.19
N SER A 303 -5.02 16.64 11.14
CA SER A 303 -4.86 15.20 10.86
C SER A 303 -4.64 14.78 9.39
N ALA A 304 -4.75 15.70 8.42
CA ALA A 304 -4.33 15.45 7.06
C ALA A 304 -2.80 15.55 6.93
N SER A 305 -2.19 14.61 6.21
CA SER A 305 -0.77 14.67 5.89
C SER A 305 -0.47 15.43 4.59
N GLY A 306 -1.47 15.58 3.72
CA GLY A 306 -1.30 16.11 2.36
C GLY A 306 -0.59 17.45 2.28
N GLY A 307 -1.10 18.46 2.98
CA GLY A 307 -0.52 19.81 2.97
C GLY A 307 0.93 19.82 3.46
N THR A 308 1.22 19.13 4.57
CA THR A 308 2.57 19.08 5.15
C THR A 308 3.55 18.30 4.27
N THR A 309 3.17 17.12 3.78
CA THR A 309 4.05 16.26 2.99
C THR A 309 4.32 16.84 1.60
N ILE A 310 3.31 17.39 0.92
CA ILE A 310 3.49 18.12 -0.34
C ILE A 310 4.37 19.35 -0.09
N GLY A 311 4.08 20.13 0.96
CA GLY A 311 4.83 21.31 1.32
C GLY A 311 6.32 21.03 1.59
N GLN A 312 6.63 19.94 2.31
CA GLN A 312 7.99 19.49 2.53
C GLN A 312 8.68 19.12 1.21
N ALA A 313 8.02 18.33 0.35
CA ALA A 313 8.58 17.95 -0.95
C ALA A 313 8.84 19.18 -1.84
N LEU A 314 7.91 20.14 -1.90
CA LEU A 314 8.09 21.40 -2.62
C LEU A 314 9.26 22.22 -2.06
N ASN A 315 9.40 22.33 -0.74
CA ASN A 315 10.54 23.01 -0.12
C ASN A 315 11.89 22.36 -0.46
N ILE A 316 11.93 21.03 -0.57
CA ILE A 316 13.12 20.30 -1.04
C ILE A 316 13.36 20.64 -2.51
N LEU A 317 12.33 20.56 -3.35
CA LEU A 317 12.41 20.77 -4.79
C LEU A 317 12.78 22.21 -5.18
N GLU A 318 12.43 23.20 -4.38
CA GLU A 318 12.67 24.62 -4.67
C GLU A 318 14.16 24.96 -4.83
N GLY A 319 15.04 24.15 -4.24
CA GLY A 319 16.49 24.31 -4.39
C GLY A 319 17.02 23.92 -5.79
N TYR A 320 16.21 23.26 -6.61
CA TYR A 320 16.56 22.82 -7.95
C TYR A 320 15.84 23.66 -9.01
N ASN A 321 16.55 24.02 -10.08
CA ASN A 321 15.94 24.69 -11.23
C ASN A 321 15.25 23.66 -12.14
N LEU A 322 14.13 23.08 -11.71
CA LEU A 322 13.45 21.99 -12.42
C LEU A 322 13.16 22.33 -13.88
N LYS A 323 12.69 23.56 -14.14
CA LYS A 323 12.42 24.09 -15.49
C LYS A 323 13.65 24.10 -16.41
N GLY A 324 14.84 24.30 -15.85
CA GLY A 324 16.10 24.34 -16.60
C GLY A 324 16.76 22.98 -16.79
N LEU A 325 16.25 21.92 -16.16
CA LEU A 325 16.81 20.57 -16.21
C LEU A 325 16.13 19.71 -17.28
N PRO A 326 16.81 18.66 -17.80
CA PRO A 326 16.12 17.59 -18.50
C PRO A 326 15.02 17.00 -17.61
N ARG A 327 13.84 16.73 -18.17
CA ARG A 327 12.69 16.21 -17.41
C ARG A 327 13.00 14.93 -16.64
N SER A 328 13.86 14.05 -17.17
CA SER A 328 14.33 12.85 -16.45
C SER A 328 15.12 13.18 -15.18
N GLU A 329 15.94 14.22 -15.19
CA GLU A 329 16.72 14.66 -14.03
C GLU A 329 15.82 15.37 -13.01
N ALA A 330 14.88 16.20 -13.48
CA ALA A 330 13.87 16.80 -12.62
C ALA A 330 12.96 15.74 -11.95
N LEU A 331 12.56 14.70 -12.68
CA LEU A 331 11.80 13.57 -12.14
C LEU A 331 12.61 12.75 -11.13
N HIS A 332 13.92 12.62 -11.29
CA HIS A 332 14.79 12.01 -10.27
C HIS A 332 14.70 12.78 -8.95
N TYR A 333 14.85 14.12 -8.98
CA TYR A 333 14.71 14.94 -7.78
C TYR A 333 13.31 14.90 -7.18
N TYR A 334 12.26 14.87 -8.00
CA TYR A 334 10.88 14.65 -7.55
C TYR A 334 10.71 13.31 -6.81
N ILE A 335 11.24 12.22 -7.36
CA ILE A 335 11.16 10.88 -6.76
C ILE A 335 11.87 10.87 -5.40
N GLU A 336 13.09 11.42 -5.33
CA GLU A 336 13.87 11.45 -4.09
C GLU A 336 13.24 12.39 -3.05
N ALA A 337 12.82 13.60 -3.43
CA ALA A 337 12.13 14.53 -2.53
C ALA A 337 10.84 13.91 -1.94
N SER A 338 10.06 13.23 -2.78
CA SER A 338 8.86 12.50 -2.34
C SER A 338 9.22 11.39 -1.35
N ARG A 339 10.28 10.62 -1.60
CA ARG A 339 10.75 9.56 -0.68
C ARG A 339 11.05 10.11 0.72
N TYR A 340 11.83 11.17 0.81
CA TYR A 340 12.15 11.82 2.08
C TYR A 340 10.90 12.34 2.80
N ALA A 341 10.01 13.01 2.07
CA ALA A 341 8.78 13.56 2.65
C ALA A 341 7.85 12.45 3.18
N PHE A 342 7.77 11.30 2.51
CA PHE A 342 6.99 10.15 3.01
C PHE A 342 7.64 9.46 4.21
N ALA A 343 8.97 9.35 4.26
CA ALA A 343 9.67 8.84 5.44
C ALA A 343 9.32 9.65 6.69
N ASP A 344 9.34 10.97 6.57
CA ASP A 344 9.01 11.88 7.67
C ASP A 344 7.52 11.91 7.99
N ARG A 345 6.65 11.88 6.97
CA ARG A 345 5.20 11.75 7.14
C ARG A 345 4.85 10.58 8.06
N ASP A 346 5.40 9.42 7.75
CA ASP A 346 5.04 8.17 8.40
C ASP A 346 5.56 8.11 9.84
N ALA A 347 6.58 8.91 10.17
CA ALA A 347 7.18 8.97 11.50
C ALA A 347 6.58 10.05 12.42
N TYR A 348 6.17 11.19 11.85
CA TYR A 348 5.93 12.41 12.62
C TYR A 348 4.50 12.95 12.61
N LEU A 349 3.63 12.49 11.70
CA LEU A 349 2.30 13.06 11.54
C LEU A 349 1.20 12.19 12.15
N GLY A 350 0.20 12.85 12.72
CA GLY A 350 -0.96 12.23 13.35
C GLY A 350 -2.01 13.28 13.73
N ASP A 351 -3.00 12.91 14.52
CA ASP A 351 -4.08 13.82 14.92
C ASP A 351 -3.69 14.71 16.12
N PRO A 352 -3.51 16.04 15.91
CA PRO A 352 -3.13 16.97 16.97
C PRO A 352 -4.25 17.25 17.98
N ALA A 353 -5.51 16.90 17.67
CA ALA A 353 -6.62 17.11 18.61
C ALA A 353 -6.60 16.11 19.77
N THR A 354 -6.01 14.93 19.56
CA THR A 354 -5.96 13.85 20.56
C THR A 354 -4.55 13.43 20.95
N TYR A 355 -3.54 13.74 20.13
CA TYR A 355 -2.15 13.49 20.47
C TYR A 355 -1.61 14.62 21.35
N HIS A 356 -1.03 14.26 22.50
CA HIS A 356 -0.52 15.25 23.47
C HIS A 356 0.96 15.61 23.28
N GLY A 357 1.68 14.89 22.41
CA GLY A 357 3.07 15.21 22.08
C GLY A 357 3.17 16.31 21.01
N PRO A 358 4.33 16.96 20.88
CA PRO A 358 4.56 17.93 19.81
C PRO A 358 4.60 17.22 18.45
N LEU A 359 4.18 17.92 17.39
CA LEU A 359 4.39 17.52 15.99
C LEU A 359 5.36 18.52 15.35
N PRO A 360 6.43 18.08 14.65
CA PRO A 360 7.46 18.97 14.12
C PRO A 360 7.05 19.64 12.80
N VAL A 361 5.79 20.06 12.66
CA VAL A 361 5.24 20.56 11.38
C VAL A 361 6.03 21.76 10.86
N THR A 362 6.40 22.70 11.73
CA THR A 362 7.20 23.88 11.31
C THR A 362 8.62 23.48 10.89
N GLY A 363 9.23 22.52 11.57
CA GLY A 363 10.52 21.95 11.18
C GLY A 363 10.47 21.25 9.83
N LEU A 364 9.46 20.41 9.59
CA LEU A 364 9.20 19.71 8.33
C LEU A 364 9.01 20.69 7.16
N LEU A 365 8.35 21.82 7.40
CA LEU A 365 8.09 22.86 6.41
C LEU A 365 9.18 23.94 6.34
N SER A 366 10.29 23.79 7.06
CA SER A 366 11.35 24.79 7.05
C SER A 366 12.27 24.64 5.84
N LYS A 367 12.72 25.78 5.30
CA LYS A 367 13.73 25.81 4.21
C LYS A 367 15.07 25.23 4.66
N GLY A 368 15.43 25.39 5.95
CA GLY A 368 16.66 24.86 6.53
C GLY A 368 16.69 23.34 6.59
N TYR A 369 15.57 22.72 7.01
CA TYR A 369 15.46 21.26 7.01
C TYR A 369 15.47 20.69 5.58
N ALA A 370 14.74 21.33 4.67
CA ALA A 370 14.73 20.96 3.25
C ALA A 370 16.15 21.02 2.63
N GLU A 371 16.96 22.01 2.98
CA GLU A 371 18.37 22.09 2.58
C GLU A 371 19.19 20.92 3.13
N SER A 372 18.98 20.54 4.38
CA SER A 372 19.67 19.38 4.98
C SER A 372 19.32 18.05 4.30
N ILE A 373 18.11 17.93 3.75
CA ILE A 373 17.69 16.79 2.94
C ILE A 373 18.34 16.84 1.56
N ARG A 374 18.33 18.00 0.87
CA ARG A 374 18.98 18.16 -0.44
C ARG A 374 20.44 17.74 -0.45
N GLN A 375 21.17 17.99 0.64
CA GLN A 375 22.58 17.59 0.78
C GLN A 375 22.79 16.07 0.84
N GLN A 376 21.72 15.29 1.07
CA GLN A 376 21.73 13.84 1.09
C GLN A 376 21.22 13.22 -0.22
N ILE A 377 20.52 13.98 -1.06
CA ILE A 377 20.02 13.49 -2.34
C ILE A 377 21.19 13.31 -3.30
N GLU A 378 21.47 12.06 -3.66
CA GLU A 378 22.52 11.70 -4.60
C GLU A 378 22.07 11.81 -6.06
N GLN A 379 23.03 11.72 -7.00
CA GLN A 379 22.72 11.58 -8.43
C GLN A 379 22.17 10.19 -8.78
N THR A 380 22.47 9.20 -7.94
CA THR A 380 21.93 7.84 -8.02
C THR A 380 20.69 7.70 -7.17
N GLY A 381 19.67 7.01 -7.69
CA GLY A 381 18.40 6.76 -7.03
C GLY A 381 18.55 5.86 -5.82
N THR A 382 17.73 6.12 -4.80
CA THR A 382 17.78 5.38 -3.54
C THR A 382 17.14 4.00 -3.71
N GLY A 383 17.94 2.93 -3.58
CA GLY A 383 17.49 1.54 -3.75
C GLY A 383 16.96 0.85 -2.49
N TYR A 384 16.50 1.61 -1.48
CA TYR A 384 16.07 1.08 -0.19
C TYR A 384 15.00 1.97 0.47
N ILE A 385 14.37 1.49 1.55
CA ILE A 385 13.49 2.31 2.40
C ILE A 385 14.34 3.28 3.20
N LEU A 386 14.06 4.57 3.05
CA LEU A 386 14.73 5.63 3.79
C LEU A 386 14.17 5.75 5.20
N GLU A 387 15.04 5.88 6.21
CA GLU A 387 14.63 6.27 7.55
C GLU A 387 14.24 7.75 7.60
N PRO A 388 13.32 8.16 8.49
CA PRO A 388 12.96 9.57 8.65
C PRO A 388 14.20 10.43 9.00
N GLY A 389 14.22 11.67 8.52
CA GLY A 389 15.22 12.65 8.93
C GLY A 389 14.89 13.24 10.30
N ASN A 390 15.58 14.32 10.70
CA ASN A 390 15.36 14.96 12.00
C ASN A 390 14.94 16.44 11.82
N PRO A 391 13.63 16.75 11.81
CA PRO A 391 13.13 18.10 11.62
C PRO A 391 13.18 18.98 12.88
N TRP A 392 13.34 18.39 14.07
CA TRP A 392 13.24 19.10 15.36
C TRP A 392 14.20 20.29 15.53
N PRO A 393 15.47 20.24 15.08
CA PRO A 393 16.38 21.39 15.16
C PRO A 393 15.92 22.61 14.36
N TYR A 394 14.98 22.44 13.43
CA TYR A 394 14.45 23.49 12.58
C TYR A 394 13.02 23.91 12.96
N ASN A 395 12.47 23.34 14.04
CA ASN A 395 11.15 23.66 14.56
C ASN A 395 11.18 25.01 15.31
N GLU A 396 10.04 25.72 15.34
CA GLU A 396 9.92 27.02 16.02
C GLU A 396 10.25 26.95 17.52
N ASP A 397 10.00 25.80 18.16
CA ASP A 397 10.45 25.49 19.51
C ASP A 397 11.34 24.22 19.49
N PRO A 398 12.68 24.38 19.48
CA PRO A 398 13.63 23.27 19.46
C PRO A 398 13.75 22.51 20.78
N GLU A 399 13.22 23.03 21.90
CA GLU A 399 13.33 22.39 23.22
C GLU A 399 12.27 21.29 23.44
N LEU A 400 11.29 21.17 22.55
CA LEU A 400 10.23 20.14 22.56
C LEU A 400 10.69 18.80 21.95
N TRP A 401 11.89 18.32 22.28
CA TRP A 401 12.39 17.02 21.81
C TRP A 401 11.57 15.85 22.39
N PRO A 402 10.88 15.03 21.58
CA PRO A 402 10.48 13.71 22.01
C PRO A 402 11.67 12.74 21.95
N ASP A 403 11.58 11.64 22.69
CA ASP A 403 12.54 10.54 22.68
C ASP A 403 12.83 10.07 21.24
N PRO A 404 14.07 9.64 20.93
CA PRO A 404 14.44 9.19 19.58
C PRO A 404 13.54 8.04 19.13
N LEU A 405 12.91 8.21 17.96
CA LEU A 405 12.07 7.18 17.35
C LEU A 405 12.93 5.95 16.97
N PRO A 406 12.46 4.71 17.25
CA PRO A 406 13.10 3.50 16.73
C PRO A 406 13.05 3.46 15.20
N SER A 407 14.03 2.78 14.57
CA SER A 407 14.09 2.62 13.10
C SER A 407 12.94 1.76 12.58
N ALA A 408 12.45 2.09 11.39
CA ALA A 408 11.30 1.45 10.77
C ALA A 408 11.69 0.16 10.03
N GLY A 409 12.12 -0.88 10.74
CA GLY A 409 12.16 -2.23 10.18
C GLY A 409 10.92 -3.04 10.53
N LYS A 410 10.71 -4.12 9.79
CA LYS A 410 9.64 -5.07 10.09
C LYS A 410 9.87 -5.67 11.47
N ASN A 411 8.76 -5.92 12.18
CA ASN A 411 8.71 -6.56 13.48
C ASN A 411 9.67 -5.94 14.50
N ARG A 412 9.25 -4.82 15.12
CA ARG A 412 9.82 -4.41 16.40
C ARG A 412 9.66 -5.58 17.37
N LEU A 413 10.77 -6.21 17.72
CA LEU A 413 10.80 -7.19 18.80
C LEU A 413 11.02 -6.40 20.07
N THR A 414 9.95 -6.21 20.85
CA THR A 414 10.13 -5.88 22.27
C THR A 414 10.82 -7.08 22.89
N VAL A 415 12.11 -6.96 23.16
CA VAL A 415 12.87 -8.09 23.69
C VAL A 415 12.49 -8.28 25.16
N SER A 416 11.59 -9.23 25.40
CA SER A 416 11.56 -9.96 26.65
C SER A 416 12.74 -10.92 26.65
N PHE A 417 13.49 -11.03 27.75
CA PHE A 417 14.56 -12.03 27.81
C PHE A 417 13.95 -13.37 28.24
N ALA A 418 14.07 -14.41 27.42
CA ALA A 418 13.72 -15.77 27.81
C ALA A 418 14.81 -16.26 28.76
N GLY A 419 14.52 -16.29 30.06
CA GLY A 419 15.49 -16.71 31.06
C GLY A 419 15.76 -18.21 30.97
N LEU A 420 16.68 -18.65 30.09
CA LEU A 420 17.30 -19.97 30.15
C LEU A 420 18.66 -19.99 29.46
N ALA A 421 19.75 -19.85 30.23
CA ALA A 421 21.05 -20.40 29.83
C ALA A 421 21.63 -21.40 30.85
N ASP A 422 20.97 -21.58 32.01
CA ASP A 422 21.52 -22.34 33.14
C ASP A 422 20.46 -23.15 33.94
N GLY A 423 19.17 -23.10 33.57
CA GLY A 423 18.10 -23.85 34.25
C GLY A 423 17.44 -23.17 35.46
N ALA A 424 17.67 -21.87 35.69
CA ALA A 424 16.83 -21.09 36.60
C ALA A 424 15.72 -20.36 35.81
N SER A 425 14.55 -20.20 36.42
CA SER A 425 13.43 -19.42 35.89
C SER A 425 13.46 -18.01 36.47
N TRP A 426 12.87 -17.04 35.79
CA TRP A 426 12.52 -15.76 36.41
C TRP A 426 11.75 -15.99 37.71
N ASP A 427 12.11 -15.29 38.78
CA ASP A 427 11.28 -15.30 39.99
C ASP A 427 10.00 -14.48 39.77
N SER A 428 9.02 -14.62 40.67
CA SER A 428 7.74 -13.90 40.59
C SER A 428 7.86 -12.38 40.71
N SER A 429 9.05 -11.87 41.04
CA SER A 429 9.37 -10.44 41.10
C SER A 429 10.13 -9.92 39.88
N GLY A 430 10.36 -10.79 38.88
CA GLY A 430 10.98 -10.39 37.64
C GLY A 430 12.50 -10.38 37.67
N LYS A 431 13.13 -11.11 38.60
CA LYS A 431 14.59 -11.13 38.73
C LYS A 431 15.17 -12.48 38.36
N PHE A 432 16.38 -12.46 37.81
CA PHE A 432 17.16 -13.66 37.54
C PHE A 432 18.55 -13.57 38.20
N TRP A 433 18.96 -14.67 38.85
CA TRP A 433 20.23 -14.82 39.54
C TRP A 433 21.13 -15.79 38.77
N THR A 434 22.34 -15.38 38.38
CA THR A 434 23.31 -16.32 37.81
C THR A 434 24.07 -17.08 38.90
N ALA A 435 24.25 -18.38 38.72
CA ALA A 435 25.10 -19.20 39.58
C ALA A 435 26.58 -18.87 39.32
N THR A 436 27.33 -18.52 40.37
CA THR A 436 28.73 -18.09 40.27
C THR A 436 29.67 -19.16 39.69
N GLY A 437 30.77 -18.67 39.13
CA GLY A 437 31.87 -19.44 38.57
C GLY A 437 32.51 -20.48 39.50
N ILE A 438 33.48 -21.18 38.93
CA ILE A 438 34.16 -22.36 39.49
C ILE A 438 34.58 -22.11 40.95
N GLY A 439 33.82 -22.61 41.94
CA GLY A 439 34.34 -22.86 43.29
C GLY A 439 33.51 -22.55 44.55
N SER A 440 32.30 -21.97 44.52
CA SER A 440 31.56 -21.73 45.80
C SER A 440 30.03 -21.84 45.69
N ASN A 441 29.45 -22.68 46.57
CA ASN A 441 28.02 -23.01 46.68
C ASN A 441 27.17 -21.92 47.39
N ARG A 442 27.15 -20.67 46.90
CA ARG A 442 26.24 -19.63 47.45
C ARG A 442 25.54 -18.84 46.32
N PRO A 443 24.22 -19.02 46.11
CA PRO A 443 23.46 -18.26 45.11
C PRO A 443 23.28 -16.77 45.46
N ASP A 444 23.56 -16.39 46.72
CA ASP A 444 23.33 -15.04 47.27
C ASP A 444 24.48 -14.04 46.99
N GLU A 445 25.56 -14.48 46.33
CA GLU A 445 26.81 -13.71 46.11
C GLU A 445 27.15 -13.53 44.60
N GLY A 446 26.15 -13.64 43.70
CA GLY A 446 26.29 -13.58 42.22
C GLY A 446 25.84 -12.27 41.56
N ALA A 447 25.85 -12.23 40.22
CA ALA A 447 25.36 -11.09 39.44
C ALA A 447 23.84 -11.17 39.21
N ILE A 448 23.18 -10.02 39.09
CA ILE A 448 21.73 -9.89 38.87
C ILE A 448 21.51 -9.26 37.50
N ILE A 449 20.60 -9.83 36.70
CA ILE A 449 19.96 -9.13 35.58
C ILE A 449 18.49 -8.96 35.94
N ASP A 450 18.05 -7.70 35.93
CA ASP A 450 16.68 -7.27 36.15
C ASP A 450 16.30 -6.36 34.98
N VAL A 451 16.02 -6.95 33.80
CA VAL A 451 15.67 -6.22 32.58
C VAL A 451 14.34 -6.76 32.04
N GLN A 452 13.28 -5.96 32.23
CA GLN A 452 11.91 -6.26 31.82
C GLN A 452 11.40 -5.19 30.86
N ASP A 453 10.65 -5.60 29.84
CA ASP A 453 10.06 -4.71 28.83
C ASP A 453 11.08 -3.71 28.22
N GLY A 454 12.33 -4.17 28.04
CA GLY A 454 13.42 -3.35 27.48
C GLY A 454 14.03 -2.32 28.43
N THR A 455 13.70 -2.32 29.73
CA THR A 455 14.30 -1.44 30.74
C THR A 455 14.77 -2.21 31.96
N GLY A 456 15.83 -1.76 32.62
CA GLY A 456 16.33 -2.48 33.79
C GLY A 456 17.74 -2.19 34.27
N ARG A 457 18.26 -3.08 35.12
CA ARG A 457 19.59 -3.00 35.72
C ARG A 457 20.31 -4.34 35.63
N ILE A 458 21.62 -4.26 35.41
CA ILE A 458 22.55 -5.37 35.59
C ILE A 458 23.46 -5.04 36.76
N GLU A 459 23.51 -5.89 37.78
CA GLU A 459 24.41 -5.75 38.94
C GLU A 459 25.45 -6.86 38.93
N LEU A 460 26.72 -6.49 39.08
CA LEU A 460 27.83 -7.40 39.26
C LEU A 460 28.29 -7.32 40.71
N THR A 461 28.48 -8.46 41.37
CA THR A 461 29.12 -8.48 42.69
C THR A 461 30.60 -8.15 42.56
N GLY A 462 31.20 -7.59 43.62
CA GLY A 462 32.64 -7.30 43.67
C GLY A 462 33.54 -8.54 43.69
N THR A 463 32.99 -9.71 43.35
CA THR A 463 33.68 -10.98 43.27
C THR A 463 34.34 -11.11 41.91
N LYS A 464 35.62 -11.51 41.90
CA LYS A 464 36.37 -11.72 40.66
C LYS A 464 35.69 -12.78 39.78
N TYR A 465 35.47 -12.45 38.51
CA TYR A 465 34.76 -13.26 37.51
C TYR A 465 33.26 -13.44 37.76
N ALA A 466 32.62 -12.52 38.50
CA ALA A 466 31.17 -12.42 38.51
C ALA A 466 30.65 -12.06 37.11
N TYR A 467 29.59 -12.73 36.64
CA TYR A 467 29.05 -12.51 35.31
C TYR A 467 27.54 -12.66 35.28
N ALA A 468 26.92 -11.98 34.33
CA ALA A 468 25.50 -12.02 34.07
C ALA A 468 25.27 -12.20 32.56
N ARG A 469 24.29 -13.00 32.13
CA ARG A 469 23.95 -13.15 30.71
C ARG A 469 22.46 -13.42 30.52
N ALA A 470 21.91 -12.96 29.39
CA ALA A 470 20.51 -13.16 29.02
C ALA A 470 20.36 -13.30 27.50
N GLU A 471 19.42 -14.13 27.08
CA GLU A 471 19.05 -14.35 25.68
C GLU A 471 17.68 -13.73 25.41
N SER A 472 17.55 -13.02 24.29
CA SER A 472 16.28 -12.46 23.84
C SER A 472 15.27 -13.55 23.46
N ASP A 473 14.02 -13.38 23.85
CA ASP A 473 12.86 -14.13 23.32
C ASP A 473 12.45 -13.54 21.97
N MET A 474 13.24 -13.84 20.94
CA MET A 474 12.95 -13.47 19.56
C MET A 474 13.34 -14.59 18.61
N GLU A 475 12.73 -14.56 17.43
CA GLU A 475 13.14 -15.39 16.29
C GLU A 475 14.56 -15.02 15.81
N GLU A 476 15.24 -16.00 15.24
CA GLU A 476 16.55 -15.80 14.64
C GLU A 476 16.42 -15.02 13.33
N VAL A 477 17.17 -13.93 13.19
CA VAL A 477 17.12 -13.03 12.03
C VAL A 477 18.47 -12.92 11.34
N TYR A 478 18.46 -12.62 10.05
CA TYR A 478 19.68 -12.52 9.23
C TYR A 478 20.33 -11.14 9.34
N ASP A 479 19.59 -10.10 8.94
CA ASP A 479 20.01 -8.71 9.05
C ASP A 479 19.25 -8.07 10.21
N SER A 480 19.99 -7.51 11.17
CA SER A 480 19.44 -7.04 12.44
C SER A 480 20.09 -5.75 12.90
N GLU A 481 19.30 -4.91 13.57
CA GLU A 481 19.76 -3.68 14.17
C GLU A 481 19.31 -3.55 15.62
N LEU A 482 20.24 -3.23 16.50
CA LEU A 482 20.01 -2.89 17.90
C LEU A 482 20.02 -1.37 18.04
N LEU A 483 18.99 -0.82 18.68
CA LEU A 483 19.02 0.50 19.29
C LEU A 483 18.83 0.33 20.80
N ILE A 484 19.76 0.85 21.59
CA ILE A 484 19.74 0.66 23.05
C ILE A 484 20.16 1.93 23.78
N ARG A 485 19.44 2.27 24.85
CA ARG A 485 19.85 3.31 25.80
C ARG A 485 20.55 2.65 26.99
N PHE A 486 21.69 3.16 27.43
CA PHE A 486 22.41 2.57 28.56
C PHE A 486 23.22 3.60 29.33
N LYS A 487 23.61 3.26 30.55
CA LYS A 487 24.66 3.96 31.31
C LYS A 487 25.38 3.04 32.29
N MET A 488 26.58 3.47 32.68
CA MET A 488 27.36 2.88 33.76
C MET A 488 27.05 3.68 35.04
N ASN A 489 26.81 3.03 36.18
CA ASN A 489 26.62 3.79 37.43
C ASN A 489 27.96 4.23 38.05
N GLU A 490 29.05 3.60 37.63
CA GLU A 490 30.40 3.93 38.09
C GLU A 490 31.45 3.67 37.00
N LEU A 491 32.60 4.33 37.14
CA LEU A 491 33.76 4.22 36.24
C LEU A 491 34.97 3.72 37.04
N GLY A 492 35.84 2.90 36.45
CA GLY A 492 37.07 2.47 37.12
C GLY A 492 37.45 1.01 36.84
N ASP A 493 36.92 0.08 37.63
CA ASP A 493 37.29 -1.34 37.60
C ASP A 493 37.06 -1.98 36.22
N ASP A 494 37.65 -3.15 35.98
CA ASP A 494 37.59 -3.84 34.68
C ASP A 494 36.30 -4.66 34.55
N ARG A 495 35.22 -3.97 34.15
CA ARG A 495 33.91 -4.58 33.89
C ARG A 495 33.53 -4.41 32.43
N ASN A 496 33.09 -5.49 31.80
CA ASN A 496 32.64 -5.49 30.41
C ASN A 496 31.13 -5.66 30.34
N LEU A 497 30.45 -4.81 29.56
CA LEU A 497 29.08 -4.97 29.10
C LEU A 497 29.11 -5.28 27.60
N ARG A 498 28.42 -6.35 27.18
CA ARG A 498 28.43 -6.82 25.80
C ARG A 498 27.03 -6.98 25.23
N PHE A 499 26.83 -6.39 24.05
CA PHE A 499 25.64 -6.53 23.22
C PHE A 499 25.98 -7.38 22.00
N TRP A 500 25.24 -8.45 21.73
CA TRP A 500 25.51 -9.37 20.64
C TRP A 500 24.34 -9.42 19.66
N LEU A 501 24.61 -9.28 18.37
CA LEU A 501 23.65 -9.45 17.27
C LEU A 501 24.06 -10.62 16.38
N ARG A 502 23.05 -11.20 15.72
CA ARG A 502 23.22 -12.40 14.88
C ARG A 502 23.92 -13.51 15.66
N ALA A 503 23.58 -13.58 16.95
CA ALA A 503 24.20 -14.48 17.89
C ALA A 503 23.38 -15.76 17.99
N ASP A 504 24.04 -16.91 17.92
CA ASP A 504 23.37 -18.20 18.01
C ASP A 504 23.07 -18.55 19.48
N HIS A 505 23.70 -19.59 20.02
CA HIS A 505 23.54 -20.01 21.41
C HIS A 505 24.78 -19.64 22.22
N TRP A 506 24.62 -19.52 23.53
CA TRP A 506 25.74 -19.32 24.44
C TRP A 506 26.74 -20.48 24.38
N ASN A 507 27.98 -20.20 24.01
CA ASN A 507 29.09 -21.16 24.05
C ASN A 507 29.85 -21.12 25.37
N SER A 508 29.99 -19.91 25.92
CA SER A 508 30.73 -19.66 27.14
C SER A 508 29.98 -18.72 28.06
N THR A 509 30.57 -18.46 29.22
CA THR A 509 30.08 -17.58 30.27
C THR A 509 29.60 -16.21 29.77
N THR A 510 30.26 -15.62 28.76
CA THR A 510 30.00 -14.23 28.31
C THR A 510 30.06 -14.04 26.80
N ALA A 511 29.97 -15.13 26.03
CA ALA A 511 30.09 -15.08 24.58
C ALA A 511 29.33 -16.23 23.87
N PRO A 512 28.66 -15.97 22.73
CA PRO A 512 27.98 -16.97 21.92
C PRO A 512 28.97 -17.82 21.09
N SER A 513 28.50 -18.91 20.48
CA SER A 513 29.28 -19.74 19.56
C SER A 513 29.66 -18.94 18.30
N ASN A 514 28.69 -18.23 17.74
CA ASN A 514 28.84 -17.30 16.63
C ASN A 514 28.09 -16.01 16.94
N GLY A 515 28.63 -14.88 16.53
CA GLY A 515 27.95 -13.60 16.64
C GLY A 515 28.88 -12.41 16.51
N TYR A 516 28.30 -11.25 16.20
CA TYR A 516 28.97 -9.96 16.27
C TYR A 516 28.53 -9.24 17.53
N GLY A 517 29.43 -8.52 18.19
CA GLY A 517 29.06 -7.80 19.38
C GLY A 517 29.78 -6.48 19.57
N ILE A 518 29.27 -5.70 20.51
CA ILE A 518 29.85 -4.47 21.00
C ILE A 518 30.21 -4.68 22.46
N GLU A 519 31.45 -4.33 22.85
CA GLU A 519 31.95 -4.38 24.21
C GLU A 519 32.24 -2.97 24.72
N VAL A 520 31.57 -2.61 25.82
CA VAL A 520 31.80 -1.38 26.58
C VAL A 520 32.48 -1.75 27.90
N ASN A 521 33.56 -1.05 28.25
CA ASN A 521 34.35 -1.32 29.45
C ASN A 521 34.34 -0.14 30.42
N THR A 522 34.12 -0.37 31.72
CA THR A 522 34.09 0.70 32.74
C THR A 522 35.46 1.29 33.06
N GLY A 523 36.53 0.56 32.75
CA GLY A 523 37.93 0.94 32.99
C GLY A 523 38.68 1.48 31.77
N SER A 524 38.08 1.45 30.58
CA SER A 524 38.70 1.91 29.33
C SER A 524 37.88 3.04 28.68
N ASP A 525 38.57 4.03 28.12
CA ASP A 525 37.96 5.07 27.28
C ASP A 525 37.85 4.59 25.81
N SER A 526 37.42 3.35 25.60
CA SER A 526 37.24 2.74 24.28
C SER A 526 36.05 1.79 24.23
N ILE A 527 35.42 1.70 23.06
CA ILE A 527 34.43 0.67 22.74
C ILE A 527 35.03 -0.24 21.68
N ARG A 528 34.78 -1.55 21.82
CA ARG A 528 35.27 -2.56 20.90
C ARG A 528 34.14 -3.22 20.13
N ILE A 529 34.34 -3.39 18.83
CA ILE A 529 33.54 -4.29 18.02
C ILE A 529 34.22 -5.65 18.12
N ILE A 530 33.47 -6.64 18.57
CA ILE A 530 33.95 -7.99 18.85
C ILE A 530 33.19 -9.03 18.03
N ARG A 531 33.74 -10.23 17.97
CA ARG A 531 33.12 -11.38 17.28
C ARG A 531 33.49 -12.69 17.96
N THR A 532 32.58 -13.65 17.94
CA THR A 532 32.88 -15.07 18.14
C THR A 532 32.57 -15.87 16.87
N ARG A 533 33.30 -16.97 16.69
CA ARG A 533 33.13 -17.86 15.55
C ARG A 533 33.45 -19.28 15.96
N ASP A 534 32.58 -20.22 15.65
CA ASP A 534 32.77 -21.66 15.83
C ASP A 534 33.19 -22.02 17.28
N GLY A 535 32.66 -21.31 18.27
CA GLY A 535 32.96 -21.55 19.68
C GLY A 535 34.36 -21.15 20.15
N ASN A 536 35.11 -20.42 19.34
CA ASN A 536 36.40 -19.84 19.72
C ASN A 536 36.23 -18.64 20.69
N GLY A 537 37.34 -18.12 21.22
CA GLY A 537 37.35 -16.95 22.12
C GLY A 537 36.82 -15.66 21.48
N VAL A 538 36.66 -14.60 22.28
CA VAL A 538 36.21 -13.28 21.82
C VAL A 538 37.33 -12.55 21.09
N TYR A 539 37.13 -12.24 19.81
CA TYR A 539 38.10 -11.50 18.99
C TYR A 539 37.68 -10.05 18.81
N GLY A 540 38.59 -9.09 19.01
CA GLY A 540 38.38 -7.70 18.60
C GLY A 540 38.50 -7.55 17.08
N LEU A 541 37.50 -6.93 16.46
CA LEU A 541 37.48 -6.53 15.05
C LEU A 541 37.91 -5.07 14.88
N ALA A 542 37.46 -4.19 15.78
CA ALA A 542 37.85 -2.80 15.84
C ALA A 542 37.74 -2.25 17.26
N GLU A 543 38.42 -1.14 17.51
CA GLU A 543 38.39 -0.40 18.76
C GLU A 543 38.38 1.09 18.43
N PHE A 544 37.56 1.86 19.11
CA PHE A 544 37.45 3.30 18.89
C PHE A 544 37.32 4.06 20.21
N ASP A 545 37.86 5.28 20.21
CA ASP A 545 37.87 6.16 21.38
C ASP A 545 36.44 6.51 21.81
N TYR A 546 36.20 6.40 23.11
CA TYR A 546 34.91 6.65 23.71
C TYR A 546 35.11 7.20 25.12
N ASN A 547 34.74 8.47 25.32
CA ASN A 547 34.80 9.08 26.65
C ASN A 547 33.75 8.44 27.54
N ARG A 548 34.19 7.57 28.45
CA ARG A 548 33.28 6.91 29.39
C ARG A 548 32.59 7.96 30.27
N THR A 549 31.30 7.74 30.53
CA THR A 549 30.49 8.60 31.39
C THR A 549 29.47 7.78 32.16
N THR A 550 29.04 8.31 33.30
CA THR A 550 27.92 7.78 34.08
C THR A 550 26.56 8.31 33.61
N ASP A 551 26.54 9.19 32.60
CA ASP A 551 25.32 9.71 32.00
C ASP A 551 24.69 8.72 31.03
N TRP A 552 23.37 8.86 30.82
CA TRP A 552 22.62 8.11 29.81
C TRP A 552 23.12 8.40 28.41
N GLN A 553 23.16 7.34 27.60
CA GLN A 553 23.65 7.38 26.23
C GLN A 553 22.88 6.39 25.37
N TRP A 554 22.91 6.63 24.07
CA TRP A 554 22.32 5.77 23.07
C TRP A 554 23.40 5.13 22.21
N LEU A 555 23.20 3.84 21.92
CA LEU A 555 24.01 3.05 21.00
C LEU A 555 23.10 2.45 19.93
N ARG A 556 23.47 2.62 18.66
CA ARG A 556 22.90 1.86 17.56
C ARG A 556 23.97 0.94 16.97
N PHE A 557 23.65 -0.35 16.84
CA PHE A 557 24.54 -1.35 16.25
C PHE A 557 23.78 -2.13 15.17
N ARG A 558 24.26 -2.08 13.93
CA ARG A 558 23.62 -2.66 12.74
C ARG A 558 24.51 -3.77 12.17
N VAL A 559 23.92 -4.92 11.88
CA VAL A 559 24.51 -6.04 11.14
C VAL A 559 23.67 -6.27 9.90
N GLU A 560 24.21 -5.98 8.72
CA GLU A 560 23.51 -6.02 7.43
C GLU A 560 24.40 -6.67 6.38
N GLY A 561 24.03 -7.88 5.94
CA GLY A 561 24.86 -8.71 5.08
C GLY A 561 26.20 -9.02 5.73
N ASP A 562 27.26 -8.43 5.18
CA ASP A 562 28.63 -8.46 5.72
C ASP A 562 29.06 -7.12 6.35
N GLN A 563 28.18 -6.14 6.47
CA GLN A 563 28.50 -4.83 7.04
C GLN A 563 28.11 -4.74 8.52
N LEU A 564 29.04 -4.21 9.33
CA LEU A 564 28.86 -3.88 10.74
C LEU A 564 28.94 -2.38 10.89
N LYS A 565 27.89 -1.74 11.41
CA LYS A 565 27.84 -0.28 11.58
C LYS A 565 27.45 0.08 13.01
N ILE A 566 28.11 1.09 13.57
CA ILE A 566 27.85 1.56 14.94
C ILE A 566 27.70 3.07 14.99
N ARG A 567 26.78 3.53 15.84
CA ARG A 567 26.63 4.92 16.27
C ARG A 567 26.49 4.98 17.78
N LEU A 568 27.01 6.05 18.36
CA LEU A 568 26.87 6.35 19.77
C LEU A 568 26.70 7.87 19.97
N TRP A 569 25.77 8.27 20.83
CA TRP A 569 25.52 9.67 21.17
C TRP A 569 25.00 9.81 22.61
N LYS A 570 25.10 11.02 23.18
CA LYS A 570 24.58 11.26 24.52
C LYS A 570 23.05 11.32 24.51
N ASP A 571 22.46 10.88 25.60
CA ASP A 571 21.02 11.04 25.80
C ASP A 571 20.65 12.52 25.88
N GLY A 572 19.57 12.90 25.17
CA GLY A 572 19.17 14.29 24.95
C GLY A 572 19.88 15.00 23.79
N GLU A 573 20.89 14.41 23.15
CA GLU A 573 21.45 14.90 21.88
C GLU A 573 20.77 14.22 20.68
N SER A 574 20.76 14.88 19.52
CA SER A 574 20.21 14.31 18.28
C SER A 574 21.02 13.11 17.80
N GLU A 575 20.34 12.04 17.36
CA GLU A 575 21.00 10.93 16.70
C GLU A 575 21.74 11.42 15.43
N PRO A 576 23.01 11.06 15.23
CA PRO A 576 23.76 11.38 14.02
C PRO A 576 23.32 10.48 12.84
N ARG A 577 22.07 10.65 12.37
CA ARG A 577 21.41 9.75 11.41
C ARG A 577 22.12 9.59 10.06
N ASN A 578 22.97 10.54 9.69
CA ASN A 578 23.65 10.57 8.40
C ASN A 578 25.12 10.13 8.46
N THR A 579 25.65 9.81 9.64
CA THR A 579 27.06 9.44 9.81
C THR A 579 27.19 8.26 10.76
N TRP A 580 27.79 7.16 10.29
CA TRP A 580 28.16 6.05 11.16
C TRP A 580 29.46 6.40 11.88
N THR A 581 29.49 6.24 13.21
CA THR A 581 30.73 6.42 13.99
C THR A 581 31.79 5.43 13.50
N HIS A 582 31.39 4.21 13.14
CA HIS A 582 32.27 3.26 12.50
C HIS A 582 31.50 2.32 11.56
N THR A 583 32.16 1.86 10.49
CA THR A 583 31.64 0.89 9.52
C THR A 583 32.75 -0.08 9.15
N LEU A 584 32.46 -1.37 9.22
CA LEU A 584 33.39 -2.46 8.88
C LEU A 584 32.70 -3.48 7.99
N GLN A 585 33.49 -4.16 7.16
CA GLN A 585 33.05 -5.35 6.44
C GLN A 585 33.64 -6.60 7.09
N ASN A 586 32.81 -7.61 7.32
CA ASN A 586 33.18 -8.90 7.87
C ASN A 586 32.18 -9.98 7.41
N SER A 587 32.65 -10.93 6.61
CA SER A 587 31.82 -11.99 6.02
C SER A 587 31.86 -13.33 6.79
N GLN A 588 32.37 -13.33 8.03
CA GLN A 588 32.75 -14.57 8.72
C GLN A 588 31.64 -15.21 9.56
N VAL A 589 30.62 -14.45 9.97
CA VAL A 589 29.40 -15.00 10.59
C VAL A 589 28.29 -14.82 9.58
N SER A 590 27.79 -15.92 9.04
CA SER A 590 26.81 -15.95 7.95
C SER A 590 25.47 -16.62 8.30
N GLY A 591 25.36 -17.22 9.49
CA GLY A 591 24.10 -17.81 9.98
C GLY A 591 23.13 -16.76 10.52
N ILE A 592 21.83 -17.05 10.58
CA ILE A 592 20.86 -16.23 11.31
C ILE A 592 21.12 -16.31 12.83
N GLY A 593 20.62 -15.35 13.61
CA GLY A 593 20.76 -15.39 15.06
C GLY A 593 19.93 -14.34 15.79
N LYS A 594 20.00 -14.37 17.12
CA LYS A 594 19.24 -13.53 18.06
C LYS A 594 20.06 -12.38 18.63
N PHE A 595 19.45 -11.64 19.55
CA PHE A 595 20.10 -10.65 20.40
C PHE A 595 20.49 -11.22 21.77
N LEU A 596 21.77 -11.19 22.11
CA LEU A 596 22.29 -11.70 23.39
C LEU A 596 22.94 -10.57 24.19
N LEU A 597 22.77 -10.57 25.51
CA LEU A 597 23.30 -9.57 26.43
C LEU A 597 24.16 -10.24 27.51
N SER A 598 25.32 -9.67 27.86
CA SER A 598 26.14 -10.16 28.97
C SER A 598 26.97 -9.09 29.65
N ALA A 599 27.30 -9.30 30.93
CA ALA A 599 28.19 -8.47 31.71
C ALA A 599 29.21 -9.32 32.51
N LEU A 600 30.41 -8.81 32.78
CA LEU A 600 31.51 -9.53 33.43
C LEU A 600 32.38 -8.60 34.27
N GLU A 601 32.71 -9.00 35.50
CA GLU A 601 33.71 -8.38 36.40
C GLU A 601 35.03 -9.16 36.35
N LEU A 602 36.13 -8.56 35.92
CA LEU A 602 37.43 -9.25 35.76
C LEU A 602 38.39 -9.06 36.93
N THR A 603 38.26 -7.98 37.70
CA THR A 603 39.23 -7.54 38.72
C THR A 603 38.86 -7.99 40.13
N GLY A 604 37.58 -7.93 40.51
CA GLY A 604 37.06 -8.42 41.79
C GLY A 604 37.64 -7.72 43.02
N ASP A 605 37.40 -6.42 43.13
CA ASP A 605 37.96 -5.54 44.17
C ASP A 605 37.08 -5.41 45.44
N GLY A 606 35.90 -6.04 45.44
CA GLY A 606 34.97 -6.07 46.57
C GLY A 606 33.94 -4.93 46.64
N GLN A 607 33.90 -3.98 45.69
CA GLN A 607 32.85 -2.94 45.66
C GLN A 607 31.67 -3.28 44.75
N GLY A 608 31.85 -4.16 43.77
CA GLY A 608 30.80 -4.50 42.80
C GLY A 608 30.45 -3.32 41.91
N GLY A 609 29.51 -3.54 41.00
CA GLY A 609 29.17 -2.52 40.01
C GLY A 609 27.82 -2.74 39.35
N SER A 610 27.35 -1.76 38.58
CA SER A 610 26.11 -1.90 37.85
C SER A 610 25.98 -1.05 36.59
N PHE A 611 25.27 -1.62 35.63
CA PHE A 611 24.82 -0.97 34.40
C PHE A 611 23.32 -0.75 34.48
N GLN A 612 22.84 0.37 33.95
CA GLN A 612 21.41 0.57 33.69
C GLN A 612 21.18 0.48 32.19
N ILE A 613 20.13 -0.25 31.83
CA ILE A 613 19.63 -0.38 30.47
C ILE A 613 18.27 0.33 30.43
N GLY A 614 18.08 1.19 29.44
CA GLY A 614 16.79 1.75 29.06
C GLY A 614 16.51 1.38 27.61
N ASP A 615 15.24 1.40 27.23
CA ASP A 615 14.78 1.41 25.84
C ASP A 615 15.61 0.52 24.89
N VAL A 616 15.32 -0.79 24.88
CA VAL A 616 15.95 -1.76 23.97
C VAL A 616 15.03 -2.05 22.78
N TYR A 617 15.55 -1.88 21.57
CA TYR A 617 14.87 -2.22 20.33
C TYR A 617 15.78 -3.10 19.47
N VAL A 618 15.26 -4.23 19.01
CA VAL A 618 15.91 -5.04 17.97
C VAL A 618 14.98 -5.11 16.78
N THR A 619 15.52 -4.83 15.60
CA THR A 619 14.78 -4.62 14.36
C THR A 619 15.32 -5.55 13.28
N GLU A 620 14.43 -6.27 12.59
CA GLU A 620 14.79 -7.03 11.40
C GLU A 620 14.89 -6.08 10.20
N LEU A 621 16.06 -6.07 9.56
CA LEU A 621 16.40 -5.14 8.48
C LEU A 621 16.05 -5.66 7.09
N ASN A 622 15.51 -6.87 6.97
CA ASN A 622 15.18 -7.47 5.68
C ASN A 622 13.74 -7.17 5.27
N PRO A 623 13.60 -6.51 4.13
CA PRO A 623 12.33 -6.51 3.44
C PRO A 623 12.43 -7.34 2.14
N LEU A 624 11.57 -8.37 2.02
CA LEU A 624 11.44 -9.23 0.84
C LEU A 624 11.24 -8.39 -0.44
N ALA A 625 12.07 -8.65 -1.46
CA ALA A 625 11.90 -8.13 -2.81
C ALA A 625 11.94 -9.30 -3.80
N PHE A 626 10.90 -9.42 -4.61
CA PHE A 626 10.82 -10.37 -5.72
C PHE A 626 11.85 -10.01 -6.80
N GLY A 627 13.03 -10.63 -6.70
CA GLY A 627 13.90 -10.88 -7.84
C GLY A 627 13.71 -12.33 -8.25
N PHE A 628 12.96 -12.61 -9.32
CA PHE A 628 12.78 -13.98 -9.80
C PHE A 628 14.10 -14.51 -10.39
N GLN A 629 14.96 -15.06 -9.55
CA GLN A 629 16.01 -15.97 -9.98
C GLN A 629 15.46 -17.39 -9.89
N PHE A 630 15.52 -18.15 -10.98
CA PHE A 630 15.21 -19.59 -10.96
C PHE A 630 16.38 -20.37 -10.32
N ASP A 631 16.81 -20.01 -9.11
CA ASP A 631 18.04 -20.54 -8.49
C ASP A 631 17.87 -21.87 -7.71
N GLY A 632 16.77 -22.59 -7.93
CA GLY A 632 16.75 -24.06 -7.97
C GLY A 632 16.66 -24.86 -6.66
N LEU A 633 15.55 -25.58 -6.49
CA LEU A 633 15.48 -26.91 -5.84
C LEU A 633 14.42 -27.81 -6.52
N ALA A 634 14.47 -28.00 -7.83
CA ALA A 634 13.66 -29.04 -8.48
C ALA A 634 14.43 -30.38 -8.53
N ASP A 635 14.16 -31.27 -7.58
CA ASP A 635 14.61 -32.67 -7.52
C ASP A 635 16.11 -32.94 -7.82
N GLY A 636 17.02 -32.13 -7.25
CA GLY A 636 18.46 -32.42 -7.25
C GLY A 636 19.23 -32.09 -8.53
N ALA A 637 18.67 -31.31 -9.46
CA ALA A 637 19.41 -30.73 -10.58
C ALA A 637 20.23 -29.50 -10.12
N SER A 638 21.44 -29.32 -10.65
CA SER A 638 22.32 -28.20 -10.33
C SER A 638 22.65 -27.38 -11.59
N TRP A 639 22.80 -26.08 -11.42
CA TRP A 639 23.36 -25.20 -12.45
C TRP A 639 24.80 -25.65 -12.77
N ASP A 640 25.14 -25.75 -14.05
CA ASP A 640 26.54 -25.94 -14.44
C ASP A 640 27.34 -24.63 -14.32
N SER A 641 28.66 -24.71 -14.48
CA SER A 641 29.56 -23.55 -14.37
C SER A 641 29.37 -22.51 -15.48
N SER A 642 28.65 -22.84 -16.56
CA SER A 642 28.26 -21.90 -17.61
C SER A 642 26.93 -21.23 -17.33
N GLY A 643 26.27 -21.62 -16.23
CA GLY A 643 24.99 -21.09 -15.87
C GLY A 643 23.84 -21.66 -16.68
N LYS A 644 23.91 -22.94 -17.10
CA LYS A 644 22.78 -23.66 -17.68
C LYS A 644 22.15 -24.60 -16.65
N PHE A 645 20.83 -24.62 -16.55
CA PHE A 645 20.13 -25.59 -15.70
C PHE A 645 19.77 -26.80 -16.56
N ILE A 646 20.60 -27.84 -16.43
CA ILE A 646 20.40 -29.11 -17.13
C ILE A 646 19.51 -29.96 -16.22
N THR A 647 18.29 -30.24 -16.65
CA THR A 647 17.42 -31.12 -15.86
C THR A 647 18.05 -32.51 -15.82
N ALA A 648 18.01 -33.15 -14.66
CA ALA A 648 18.43 -34.54 -14.53
C ALA A 648 17.40 -35.44 -15.25
N THR A 649 17.54 -35.53 -16.59
CA THR A 649 17.74 -36.79 -17.31
C THR A 649 16.49 -37.76 -17.37
N GLY A 650 16.17 -38.49 -18.46
CA GLY A 650 15.29 -39.71 -18.44
C GLY A 650 14.22 -39.94 -19.53
N THR A 651 14.25 -41.11 -20.18
CA THR A 651 13.14 -41.68 -20.98
C THR A 651 12.39 -42.76 -20.18
N GLY A 652 11.08 -42.56 -19.94
CA GLY A 652 10.22 -43.55 -19.28
C GLY A 652 10.46 -43.69 -17.77
N SER A 653 9.48 -44.28 -17.08
CA SER A 653 9.20 -44.13 -15.63
C SER A 653 10.21 -44.75 -14.63
N SER A 654 11.49 -44.93 -14.96
CA SER A 654 12.41 -45.56 -14.00
C SER A 654 13.90 -45.19 -14.03
N LYS A 655 14.43 -44.36 -14.95
CA LYS A 655 15.82 -43.86 -14.84
C LYS A 655 16.04 -42.47 -15.45
N PRO A 656 16.55 -41.49 -14.68
CA PRO A 656 16.89 -40.19 -15.22
C PRO A 656 18.25 -40.21 -15.97
N GLY A 657 18.30 -40.20 -17.33
CA GLY A 657 19.47 -40.07 -18.29
C GLY A 657 19.23 -39.00 -19.44
N GLU A 658 19.98 -37.89 -19.60
CA GLU A 658 19.91 -36.60 -20.40
C GLU A 658 18.78 -36.27 -21.42
N GLY A 659 18.34 -34.99 -21.55
CA GLY A 659 17.44 -34.60 -22.64
C GLY A 659 16.79 -33.19 -22.72
N ALA A 660 16.94 -32.28 -21.76
CA ALA A 660 16.38 -30.93 -21.86
C ALA A 660 17.18 -29.91 -21.04
N VAL A 661 17.16 -28.64 -21.47
CA VAL A 661 17.85 -27.53 -20.81
C VAL A 661 16.84 -26.40 -20.62
N ILE A 662 16.85 -25.79 -19.44
CA ILE A 662 16.18 -24.50 -19.20
C ILE A 662 17.25 -23.51 -18.74
N ASP A 663 17.33 -22.39 -19.44
CA ASP A 663 18.23 -21.30 -19.12
C ASP A 663 17.39 -20.03 -19.17
N VAL A 664 16.71 -19.69 -18.08
CA VAL A 664 15.89 -18.46 -17.99
C VAL A 664 16.38 -17.68 -16.78
N ARG A 665 16.95 -16.51 -17.04
CA ARG A 665 17.59 -15.63 -16.06
C ARG A 665 17.08 -14.22 -16.24
N ASN A 666 16.68 -13.57 -15.15
CA ASN A 666 16.16 -12.20 -15.18
C ASN A 666 15.03 -12.00 -16.21
N GLY A 667 14.18 -13.01 -16.37
CA GLY A 667 13.07 -13.00 -17.33
C GLY A 667 13.45 -13.21 -18.80
N ILE A 668 14.70 -13.58 -19.10
CA ILE A 668 15.23 -13.81 -20.46
C ILE A 668 15.86 -15.20 -20.54
N GLY A 669 15.63 -15.93 -21.63
CA GLY A 669 16.48 -17.05 -22.01
C GLY A 669 15.81 -18.12 -22.88
N ASN A 670 16.28 -19.36 -22.79
CA ASN A 670 15.97 -20.43 -23.72
C ASN A 670 15.56 -21.74 -23.00
N ILE A 671 14.62 -22.47 -23.59
CA ILE A 671 14.24 -23.80 -23.16
C ILE A 671 14.48 -24.74 -24.34
N GLU A 672 15.41 -25.68 -24.19
CA GLU A 672 15.79 -26.65 -25.22
C GLU A 672 15.28 -28.04 -24.86
N LEU A 673 14.63 -28.71 -25.81
CA LEU A 673 14.21 -30.10 -25.71
C LEU A 673 14.94 -30.91 -26.77
N THR A 674 15.69 -31.92 -26.36
CA THR A 674 16.26 -32.88 -27.31
C THR A 674 15.15 -33.69 -27.97
N GLY A 675 15.38 -34.22 -29.18
CA GLY A 675 14.41 -35.06 -29.91
C GLY A 675 14.09 -36.41 -29.24
N ALA A 676 14.48 -36.61 -27.97
CA ALA A 676 14.20 -37.80 -27.20
C ALA A 676 12.74 -37.80 -26.69
N LYS A 677 12.09 -38.96 -26.74
CA LYS A 677 10.70 -39.09 -26.30
C LYS A 677 10.58 -38.85 -24.81
N ASN A 678 9.64 -37.99 -24.42
CA ASN A 678 9.40 -37.55 -23.04
C ASN A 678 10.55 -36.76 -22.42
N ALA A 679 11.42 -36.13 -23.24
CA ALA A 679 12.35 -35.13 -22.72
C ALA A 679 11.56 -33.97 -22.11
N TYR A 680 11.89 -33.55 -20.88
CA TYR A 680 11.15 -32.50 -20.18
C TYR A 680 12.09 -31.55 -19.40
N ALA A 681 11.70 -30.28 -19.36
CA ALA A 681 12.31 -29.25 -18.54
C ALA A 681 11.28 -28.71 -17.54
N ARG A 682 11.73 -28.35 -16.35
CA ARG A 682 10.91 -27.65 -15.34
C ARG A 682 11.77 -26.70 -14.53
N ALA A 683 11.18 -25.60 -14.07
CA ALA A 683 11.82 -24.63 -13.21
C ALA A 683 10.84 -24.04 -12.19
N GLU A 684 11.37 -23.70 -11.02
CA GLU A 684 10.70 -22.98 -9.96
C GLU A 684 11.53 -21.72 -9.64
N PRO A 685 10.91 -20.52 -9.61
CA PRO A 685 11.58 -19.29 -9.26
C PRO A 685 11.65 -19.11 -7.75
N GLN A 686 12.66 -18.38 -7.28
CA GLN A 686 12.65 -17.79 -5.94
C GLN A 686 11.62 -16.67 -5.91
N MET A 687 10.47 -17.00 -5.34
CA MET A 687 9.36 -16.09 -5.16
C MET A 687 8.50 -16.57 -4.00
N GLU A 688 7.90 -15.63 -3.28
CA GLU A 688 6.85 -15.95 -2.32
C GLU A 688 5.60 -16.47 -3.04
N ALA A 689 4.85 -17.32 -2.35
CA ALA A 689 3.54 -17.76 -2.82
C ALA A 689 2.56 -16.57 -2.76
N VAL A 690 1.79 -16.36 -3.84
CA VAL A 690 0.84 -15.23 -3.96
C VAL A 690 -0.57 -15.73 -4.23
N TYR A 691 -1.59 -15.01 -3.75
CA TYR A 691 -2.98 -15.33 -4.06
C TYR A 691 -3.29 -14.81 -5.45
N ASP A 692 -3.45 -13.52 -5.66
CA ASP A 692 -3.79 -13.00 -6.98
C ASP A 692 -2.51 -12.75 -7.80
N SER A 693 -2.41 -13.33 -8.99
CA SER A 693 -1.19 -13.27 -9.80
C SER A 693 -1.46 -13.09 -11.28
N GLU A 694 -0.60 -12.32 -11.93
CA GLU A 694 -0.61 -12.16 -13.38
C GLU A 694 0.76 -12.38 -13.98
N LEU A 695 0.86 -13.29 -14.94
CA LEU A 695 2.03 -13.50 -15.77
C LEU A 695 1.92 -12.64 -17.03
N LEU A 696 2.99 -11.90 -17.34
CA LEU A 696 3.24 -11.32 -18.66
C LEU A 696 4.53 -11.91 -19.23
N VAL A 697 4.46 -12.54 -20.39
CA VAL A 697 5.60 -13.20 -21.03
C VAL A 697 5.69 -12.89 -22.53
N ARG A 698 6.88 -12.53 -22.99
CA ARG A 698 7.26 -12.45 -24.41
C ARG A 698 8.02 -13.72 -24.77
N PHE A 699 7.46 -14.51 -25.68
CA PHE A 699 8.00 -15.82 -26.05
C PHE A 699 7.89 -16.09 -27.55
N LYS A 700 8.61 -17.09 -28.04
CA LYS A 700 8.38 -17.69 -29.37
C LYS A 700 8.77 -19.17 -29.39
N MET A 701 8.20 -19.88 -30.36
CA MET A 701 8.60 -21.23 -30.74
C MET A 701 9.65 -21.15 -31.86
N ASN A 702 10.76 -21.87 -31.77
CA ASN A 702 11.73 -21.86 -32.87
C ASN A 702 11.30 -22.78 -34.03
N GLU A 703 10.32 -23.66 -33.79
CA GLU A 703 9.79 -24.59 -34.80
C GLU A 703 8.36 -25.09 -34.47
N LEU A 704 7.65 -25.61 -35.48
CA LEU A 704 6.22 -25.99 -35.41
C LEU A 704 5.95 -27.46 -35.79
N GLY A 705 6.99 -28.31 -35.73
CA GLY A 705 6.94 -29.67 -36.28
C GLY A 705 6.46 -30.75 -35.30
N ASP A 706 7.32 -31.11 -34.36
CA ASP A 706 7.07 -32.19 -33.39
C ASP A 706 6.11 -31.74 -32.27
N ASP A 707 5.51 -32.68 -31.55
CA ASP A 707 4.55 -32.43 -30.45
C ASP A 707 5.26 -32.02 -29.15
N ARG A 708 5.38 -30.72 -28.91
CA ARG A 708 6.00 -30.12 -27.73
C ARG A 708 5.03 -29.22 -27.02
N ASN A 709 5.00 -29.32 -25.70
CA ASN A 709 4.20 -28.45 -24.85
C ASN A 709 5.11 -27.51 -24.07
N LEU A 710 4.80 -26.22 -24.07
CA LEU A 710 5.30 -25.21 -23.12
C LEU A 710 4.16 -24.87 -22.16
N ARG A 711 4.42 -24.91 -20.85
CA ARG A 711 3.42 -24.64 -19.83
C ARG A 711 3.88 -23.61 -18.81
N PHE A 712 3.00 -22.66 -18.54
CA PHE A 712 3.10 -21.71 -17.44
C PHE A 712 2.03 -22.04 -16.40
N TRP A 713 2.41 -22.10 -15.14
CA TRP A 713 1.52 -22.41 -14.02
C TRP A 713 1.50 -21.26 -13.05
N LEU A 714 0.31 -20.79 -12.64
CA LEU A 714 0.12 -19.83 -11.55
C LEU A 714 -0.57 -20.50 -10.36
N ARG A 715 -0.32 -19.97 -9.16
CA ARG A 715 -0.77 -20.55 -7.87
C ARG A 715 -0.36 -22.01 -7.68
N ALA A 716 0.90 -22.32 -8.00
CA ALA A 716 1.40 -23.67 -7.88
C ALA A 716 2.28 -23.87 -6.64
N ASP A 717 1.97 -24.90 -5.86
CA ASP A 717 2.61 -25.19 -4.56
C ASP A 717 3.92 -25.99 -4.69
N GLY A 718 4.40 -26.22 -5.91
CA GLY A 718 5.55 -27.07 -6.22
C GLY A 718 5.24 -28.23 -7.16
N TRP A 719 6.27 -28.96 -7.59
CA TRP A 719 6.16 -30.02 -8.61
C TRP A 719 5.67 -31.35 -8.05
N ASN A 720 4.59 -31.89 -8.62
CA ASN A 720 4.06 -33.22 -8.28
C ASN A 720 4.55 -34.32 -9.23
N SER A 721 4.79 -33.96 -10.49
CA SER A 721 5.22 -34.89 -11.54
C SER A 721 6.16 -34.19 -12.51
N THR A 722 6.61 -34.91 -13.54
CA THR A 722 7.54 -34.38 -14.56
C THR A 722 7.03 -33.11 -15.26
N THR A 723 5.71 -32.90 -15.35
CA THR A 723 5.14 -31.78 -16.11
C THR A 723 3.94 -31.09 -15.46
N ALA A 724 3.64 -31.42 -14.20
CA ALA A 724 2.46 -30.91 -13.50
C ALA A 724 2.77 -30.62 -12.03
N PRO A 725 2.29 -29.48 -11.49
CA PRO A 725 2.40 -29.16 -10.08
C PRO A 725 1.33 -29.85 -9.21
N HIS A 726 1.48 -29.76 -7.88
CA HIS A 726 0.50 -30.25 -6.90
C HIS A 726 -0.86 -29.56 -7.03
N ASN A 727 -0.84 -28.23 -7.06
CA ASN A 727 -1.98 -27.34 -7.28
C ASN A 727 -1.59 -26.30 -8.35
N GLY A 728 -2.59 -25.61 -8.91
CA GLY A 728 -2.36 -24.47 -9.79
C GLY A 728 -3.19 -24.49 -11.06
N TYR A 729 -3.26 -23.31 -11.67
CA TYR A 729 -3.85 -23.09 -12.99
C TYR A 729 -2.75 -23.00 -14.02
N GLY A 730 -2.89 -23.74 -15.11
CA GLY A 730 -1.88 -23.83 -16.15
C GLY A 730 -2.37 -23.24 -17.47
N LEU A 731 -1.45 -22.73 -18.25
CA LEU A 731 -1.63 -22.46 -19.67
C LEU A 731 -0.65 -23.33 -20.46
N GLU A 732 -1.13 -24.08 -21.44
CA GLU A 732 -0.33 -24.92 -22.32
C GLU A 732 -0.39 -24.41 -23.77
N ILE A 733 0.80 -24.17 -24.33
CA ILE A 733 1.01 -23.85 -25.74
C ILE A 733 1.67 -25.06 -26.39
N ASN A 734 1.21 -25.44 -27.59
CA ASN A 734 1.68 -26.62 -28.30
C ASN A 734 2.21 -26.27 -29.69
N THR A 735 3.36 -26.85 -30.07
CA THR A 735 4.01 -26.59 -31.37
C THR A 735 3.29 -27.25 -32.56
N LYS A 736 2.41 -28.22 -32.31
CA LYS A 736 1.73 -29.05 -33.33
C LYS A 736 0.26 -28.68 -33.54
N THR A 737 -0.37 -27.97 -32.60
CA THR A 737 -1.79 -27.59 -32.66
C THR A 737 -1.97 -26.09 -32.63
N ASP A 738 -2.95 -25.57 -33.38
CA ASP A 738 -3.35 -24.16 -33.38
C ASP A 738 -4.27 -23.82 -32.20
N THR A 739 -3.92 -24.30 -31.01
CA THR A 739 -4.72 -24.13 -29.80
C THR A 739 -3.86 -23.90 -28.57
N VAL A 740 -4.44 -23.17 -27.62
CA VAL A 740 -3.91 -22.99 -26.26
C VAL A 740 -4.89 -23.60 -25.28
N ARG A 741 -4.37 -24.40 -24.35
CA ARG A 741 -5.18 -25.12 -23.36
C ARG A 741 -5.03 -24.47 -22.00
N ILE A 742 -6.16 -24.25 -21.34
CA ILE A 742 -6.21 -23.81 -19.95
C ILE A 742 -6.37 -25.06 -19.10
N LEU A 743 -5.54 -25.19 -18.08
CA LEU A 743 -5.34 -26.40 -17.29
C LEU A 743 -5.58 -26.12 -15.80
N ARG A 744 -5.81 -27.19 -15.04
CA ARG A 744 -5.86 -27.17 -13.58
C ARG A 744 -5.27 -28.45 -13.00
N THR A 745 -4.51 -28.33 -11.92
CA THR A 745 -4.12 -29.45 -11.04
C THR A 745 -4.71 -29.23 -9.64
N ARG A 746 -5.01 -30.33 -8.93
CA ARG A 746 -5.52 -30.29 -7.56
C ARG A 746 -4.97 -31.46 -6.76
N ASN A 747 -4.35 -31.21 -5.61
CA ASN A 747 -3.86 -32.23 -4.68
C ASN A 747 -3.20 -33.42 -5.39
N SER A 748 -2.34 -33.15 -6.37
CA SER A 748 -1.64 -34.18 -7.17
C SER A 748 -2.47 -35.04 -8.13
N ASN A 749 -3.77 -34.75 -8.34
CA ASN A 749 -4.69 -35.61 -9.12
C ASN A 749 -4.48 -35.59 -10.65
N GLY A 750 -3.33 -35.14 -11.15
CA GLY A 750 -3.05 -34.99 -12.58
C GLY A 750 -3.61 -33.71 -13.20
N ILE A 751 -3.40 -33.56 -14.51
CA ILE A 751 -3.75 -32.36 -15.28
C ILE A 751 -5.16 -32.48 -15.86
N TYR A 752 -6.00 -31.48 -15.61
CA TYR A 752 -7.36 -31.40 -16.15
C TYR A 752 -7.47 -30.20 -17.08
N GLY A 753 -8.01 -30.42 -18.28
CA GLY A 753 -8.32 -29.33 -19.20
C GLY A 753 -9.56 -28.58 -18.76
N LEU A 754 -9.42 -27.29 -18.48
CA LEU A 754 -10.52 -26.38 -18.21
C LEU A 754 -11.14 -25.87 -19.52
N ALA A 755 -10.31 -25.39 -20.44
CA ALA A 755 -10.76 -24.88 -21.74
C ALA A 755 -9.69 -25.10 -22.81
N THR A 756 -10.09 -24.96 -24.07
CA THR A 756 -9.19 -24.94 -25.24
C THR A 756 -9.63 -23.80 -26.12
N VAL A 757 -8.67 -22.97 -26.53
CA VAL A 757 -8.92 -21.74 -27.27
C VAL A 757 -8.10 -21.76 -28.54
N ASP A 758 -8.70 -21.34 -29.66
CA ASP A 758 -8.00 -21.28 -30.94
C ASP A 758 -6.94 -20.18 -30.92
N HIS A 759 -5.72 -20.52 -31.28
CA HIS A 759 -4.62 -19.58 -31.40
C HIS A 759 -3.61 -20.10 -32.44
N PRO A 760 -3.42 -19.39 -33.57
CA PRO A 760 -2.51 -19.84 -34.62
C PRO A 760 -1.08 -19.99 -34.10
N ARG A 761 -0.46 -21.14 -34.35
CA ARG A 761 0.94 -21.37 -33.98
C ARG A 761 1.88 -20.62 -34.93
N THR A 762 2.96 -20.08 -34.40
CA THR A 762 3.92 -19.26 -35.17
C THR A 762 5.33 -19.36 -34.60
N THR A 763 6.34 -19.10 -35.43
CA THR A 763 7.73 -18.94 -34.99
C THR A 763 8.12 -17.50 -34.69
N GLU A 764 7.21 -16.56 -34.92
CA GLU A 764 7.39 -15.14 -34.61
C GLU A 764 7.27 -14.89 -33.10
N TRP A 765 7.81 -13.76 -32.63
CA TRP A 765 7.62 -13.31 -31.26
C TRP A 765 6.17 -12.96 -30.97
N GLN A 766 5.72 -13.35 -29.77
CA GLN A 766 4.37 -13.12 -29.28
C GLN A 766 4.41 -12.75 -27.80
N TRP A 767 3.39 -12.03 -27.38
CA TRP A 767 3.11 -11.77 -25.97
C TRP A 767 1.96 -12.63 -25.50
N LEU A 768 2.06 -13.09 -24.27
CA LEU A 768 1.01 -13.79 -23.53
C LEU A 768 0.83 -13.10 -22.19
N ARG A 769 -0.42 -12.78 -21.86
CA ARG A 769 -0.83 -12.39 -20.51
C ARG A 769 -1.78 -13.43 -19.94
N PHE A 770 -1.48 -13.92 -18.75
CA PHE A 770 -2.23 -14.94 -18.03
C PHE A 770 -2.50 -14.47 -16.60
N ARG A 771 -3.76 -14.20 -16.27
CA ARG A 771 -4.20 -13.67 -14.98
C ARG A 771 -5.01 -14.71 -14.20
N VAL A 772 -4.71 -14.86 -12.92
CA VAL A 772 -5.50 -15.59 -11.93
C VAL A 772 -5.81 -14.65 -10.76
N GLU A 773 -7.07 -14.31 -10.57
CA GLU A 773 -7.55 -13.30 -9.62
C GLU A 773 -8.83 -13.81 -8.93
N GLY A 774 -8.79 -14.02 -7.62
CA GLY A 774 -9.82 -14.78 -6.91
C GLY A 774 -10.02 -16.16 -7.55
N GLY A 775 -11.21 -16.43 -8.09
CA GLY A 775 -11.47 -17.61 -8.93
C GLY A 775 -11.36 -17.38 -10.43
N GLY A 776 -11.14 -16.13 -10.85
CA GLY A 776 -11.11 -15.72 -12.25
C GLY A 776 -9.81 -16.14 -12.93
N ILE A 777 -9.92 -16.68 -14.14
CA ILE A 777 -8.81 -17.10 -15.00
C ILE A 777 -8.98 -16.39 -16.35
N LYS A 778 -8.02 -15.55 -16.72
CA LYS A 778 -8.08 -14.72 -17.93
C LYS A 778 -6.81 -14.88 -18.78
N VAL A 779 -6.96 -14.93 -20.09
CA VAL A 779 -5.86 -15.17 -21.04
C VAL A 779 -6.00 -14.22 -22.23
N ARG A 780 -4.89 -13.62 -22.66
CA ARG A 780 -4.77 -12.98 -23.99
C ARG A 780 -3.40 -13.22 -24.59
N ILE A 781 -3.35 -13.33 -25.91
CA ILE A 781 -2.11 -13.58 -26.68
C ILE A 781 -2.16 -12.72 -27.93
N TRP A 782 -1.07 -12.02 -28.24
CA TRP A 782 -0.97 -11.15 -29.41
C TRP A 782 0.44 -11.17 -30.00
N LYS A 783 0.57 -10.69 -31.23
CA LYS A 783 1.86 -10.66 -31.93
C LYS A 783 2.73 -9.53 -31.39
N ASP A 784 4.04 -9.78 -31.29
CA ASP A 784 4.99 -8.74 -30.92
C ASP A 784 5.01 -7.58 -31.94
N GLY A 785 4.95 -6.35 -31.44
CA GLY A 785 4.83 -5.12 -32.24
C GLY A 785 3.39 -4.68 -32.54
N GLU A 786 2.38 -5.46 -32.15
CA GLU A 786 0.97 -5.04 -32.15
C GLU A 786 0.55 -4.56 -30.75
N GLU A 787 -0.46 -3.70 -30.70
CA GLU A 787 -1.03 -3.23 -29.44
C GLU A 787 -1.68 -4.38 -28.66
N GLU A 788 -1.58 -4.34 -27.34
CA GLU A 788 -2.19 -5.35 -26.48
C GLU A 788 -3.73 -5.30 -26.60
N PRO A 789 -4.40 -6.41 -26.96
CA PRO A 789 -5.85 -6.41 -27.12
C PRO A 789 -6.58 -6.08 -25.81
N ALA A 790 -7.55 -5.17 -25.88
CA ALA A 790 -8.42 -4.83 -24.75
C ALA A 790 -9.28 -6.02 -24.28
N GLY A 791 -9.72 -6.87 -25.21
CA GLY A 791 -10.51 -8.06 -24.92
C GLY A 791 -9.65 -9.27 -24.50
N TRP A 792 -10.17 -10.07 -23.57
CA TRP A 792 -9.56 -11.35 -23.22
C TRP A 792 -9.86 -12.40 -24.30
N LEU A 793 -8.83 -13.12 -24.74
CA LEU A 793 -8.97 -14.28 -25.63
C LEU A 793 -9.84 -15.37 -24.97
N HIS A 794 -9.74 -15.50 -23.64
CA HIS A 794 -10.64 -16.33 -22.84
C HIS A 794 -10.72 -15.85 -21.39
N GLN A 795 -11.91 -15.96 -20.79
CA GLN A 795 -12.15 -15.67 -19.37
C GLN A 795 -13.12 -16.70 -18.78
N ARG A 796 -12.84 -17.17 -17.57
CA ARG A 796 -13.73 -18.06 -16.81
C ARG A 796 -13.49 -17.97 -15.31
N THR A 797 -14.41 -18.50 -14.53
CA THR A 797 -14.24 -18.66 -13.07
C THR A 797 -14.07 -20.14 -12.72
N ASN A 798 -13.20 -20.44 -11.75
CA ASN A 798 -13.01 -21.74 -11.13
C ASN A 798 -12.37 -21.53 -9.75
N ASN A 799 -12.97 -22.08 -8.69
CA ASN A 799 -12.54 -21.89 -7.30
C ASN A 799 -11.83 -23.13 -6.72
N ASP A 800 -11.28 -24.00 -7.57
CA ASP A 800 -10.68 -25.26 -7.11
C ASP A 800 -9.31 -25.07 -6.44
N VAL A 801 -8.59 -24.00 -6.78
CA VAL A 801 -7.27 -23.64 -6.22
C VAL A 801 -7.40 -22.29 -5.52
N VAL A 802 -7.46 -22.33 -4.19
CA VAL A 802 -7.71 -21.16 -3.32
C VAL A 802 -6.50 -20.78 -2.47
N THR A 803 -5.49 -21.65 -2.40
CA THR A 803 -4.25 -21.41 -1.67
C THR A 803 -3.29 -20.56 -2.51
N PRO A 804 -2.44 -19.74 -1.88
CA PRO A 804 -1.43 -18.96 -2.59
C PRO A 804 -0.38 -19.92 -3.15
N GLY A 805 0.24 -19.55 -4.28
CA GLY A 805 1.28 -20.37 -4.88
C GLY A 805 2.19 -19.60 -5.84
N LYS A 806 3.15 -20.28 -6.43
CA LYS A 806 4.22 -19.68 -7.24
C LYS A 806 3.93 -19.79 -8.74
N LEU A 807 4.70 -19.05 -9.54
CA LEU A 807 4.86 -19.34 -10.96
C LEU A 807 5.71 -20.59 -11.14
N LEU A 808 5.23 -21.58 -11.88
CA LEU A 808 6.02 -22.74 -12.29
C LEU A 808 6.09 -22.84 -13.82
N LEU A 809 7.26 -23.18 -14.36
CA LEU A 809 7.49 -23.28 -15.81
C LEU A 809 7.87 -24.72 -16.17
N SER A 810 7.27 -25.29 -17.21
CA SER A 810 7.66 -26.61 -17.73
C SER A 810 7.54 -26.72 -19.23
N ALA A 811 8.34 -27.60 -19.83
CA ALA A 811 8.22 -27.99 -21.23
C ALA A 811 8.41 -29.50 -21.39
N ILE A 812 7.79 -30.12 -22.40
CA ILE A 812 7.92 -31.56 -22.69
C ILE A 812 7.82 -31.88 -24.18
N GLU A 813 8.67 -32.81 -24.66
CA GLU A 813 8.64 -33.43 -26.00
C GLU A 813 7.89 -34.77 -25.95
N LEU A 814 6.76 -34.90 -26.61
CA LEU A 814 5.90 -36.09 -26.55
C LEU A 814 6.09 -37.06 -27.75
N THR A 815 6.65 -36.59 -28.86
CA THR A 815 6.74 -37.38 -30.11
C THR A 815 7.93 -38.34 -30.14
N GLY A 816 9.06 -37.96 -29.53
CA GLY A 816 10.42 -38.44 -29.84
C GLY A 816 10.67 -39.91 -30.27
N GLY A 817 11.76 -40.12 -30.99
CA GLY A 817 12.17 -41.38 -31.62
C GLY A 817 13.24 -41.19 -32.71
N ALA A 818 13.64 -42.26 -33.42
CA ALA A 818 14.63 -42.16 -34.49
C ALA A 818 14.13 -41.23 -35.62
N GLY A 819 14.69 -40.02 -35.71
CA GLY A 819 14.36 -39.00 -36.73
C GLY A 819 13.88 -37.65 -36.20
N ALA A 820 13.62 -37.48 -34.89
CA ALA A 820 13.26 -36.18 -34.30
C ALA A 820 14.52 -35.33 -34.05
N SER A 821 14.53 -34.05 -34.48
CA SER A 821 15.70 -33.16 -34.42
C SER A 821 15.87 -32.41 -33.10
N GLY A 822 14.92 -32.53 -32.17
CA GLY A 822 14.80 -31.63 -31.01
C GLY A 822 14.32 -30.24 -31.41
N GLY A 823 14.24 -29.34 -30.44
CA GLY A 823 13.84 -27.95 -30.66
C GLY A 823 13.74 -27.12 -29.39
N SER A 824 13.21 -25.90 -29.50
CA SER A 824 13.34 -24.92 -28.42
C SER A 824 12.28 -23.81 -28.38
N PHE A 825 12.10 -23.25 -27.19
CA PHE A 825 11.30 -22.06 -26.92
C PHE A 825 12.21 -20.95 -26.41
N GLN A 826 12.06 -19.74 -26.95
CA GLN A 826 12.76 -18.56 -26.43
C GLN A 826 11.81 -17.68 -25.63
N ILE A 827 12.33 -17.13 -24.54
CA ILE A 827 11.68 -16.16 -23.68
C ILE A 827 12.56 -14.92 -23.67
N ASP A 828 11.99 -13.75 -23.98
CA ASP A 828 12.73 -12.48 -23.96
C ASP A 828 12.24 -11.54 -22.85
N LYS A 829 11.07 -11.80 -22.30
CA LYS A 829 10.58 -11.12 -21.10
C LYS A 829 9.66 -12.06 -20.35
N LEU A 830 9.82 -12.18 -19.04
CA LEU A 830 8.90 -12.92 -18.17
C LEU A 830 8.79 -12.15 -16.87
N LYS A 831 7.57 -11.71 -16.56
CA LYS A 831 7.22 -10.97 -15.34
C LYS A 831 5.99 -11.61 -14.69
N VAL A 832 6.01 -11.71 -13.38
CA VAL A 832 4.83 -12.09 -12.58
C VAL A 832 4.52 -10.91 -11.67
N TYR A 833 3.27 -10.49 -11.68
CA TYR A 833 2.73 -9.44 -10.83
C TYR A 833 1.95 -10.10 -9.69
N ASP A 834 2.22 -9.66 -8.46
CA ASP A 834 1.36 -9.88 -7.31
C ASP A 834 0.22 -8.86 -7.36
N LEU A 835 -0.98 -9.32 -7.70
CA LEU A 835 -2.15 -8.47 -7.85
C LEU A 835 -2.70 -8.02 -6.48
N ASP A 836 -2.35 -8.69 -5.38
CA ASP A 836 -2.74 -8.28 -4.03
C ASP A 836 -1.95 -7.03 -3.59
N SER A 837 -0.67 -6.96 -3.98
CA SER A 837 0.15 -5.74 -3.81
C SER A 837 -0.27 -4.59 -4.73
N LEU A 838 -1.05 -4.89 -5.77
CA LEU A 838 -1.63 -3.95 -6.72
C LEU A 838 -3.08 -3.58 -6.39
N ASN A 839 -3.71 -4.23 -5.42
CA ASN A 839 -5.03 -3.85 -4.95
C ASN A 839 -4.87 -2.65 -4.00
N VAL A 840 -4.84 -1.44 -4.58
CA VAL A 840 -5.19 -0.24 -3.79
C VAL A 840 -6.67 -0.40 -3.43
N ARG A 841 -6.92 -1.01 -2.27
CA ARG A 841 -8.24 -1.16 -1.67
C ARG A 841 -8.77 0.16 -1.14
N GLU A 842 -7.92 1.19 -1.07
CA GLU A 842 -8.27 2.54 -0.62
C GLU A 842 -8.82 3.38 -1.76
N SER A 843 -9.89 4.12 -1.47
CA SER A 843 -10.50 5.02 -2.44
C SER A 843 -11.15 6.20 -1.76
N THR A 844 -11.32 7.25 -2.55
CA THR A 844 -11.71 8.58 -2.12
C THR A 844 -12.48 9.19 -3.29
N ILE A 845 -13.24 10.25 -3.05
CA ILE A 845 -13.71 11.16 -4.10
C ILE A 845 -13.07 12.53 -3.91
N HIS A 846 -12.71 13.18 -5.01
CA HIS A 846 -12.32 14.59 -4.99
C HIS A 846 -13.16 15.40 -5.98
N HIS A 847 -13.52 16.62 -5.61
CA HIS A 847 -14.13 17.59 -6.52
C HIS A 847 -13.69 19.01 -6.16
N THR A 848 -13.67 19.86 -7.17
CA THR A 848 -13.34 21.28 -7.02
C THR A 848 -14.43 22.12 -7.65
N VAL A 849 -14.84 23.18 -6.96
CA VAL A 849 -15.87 24.12 -7.41
C VAL A 849 -15.39 25.56 -7.17
N SER A 850 -15.65 26.46 -8.10
CA SER A 850 -15.52 27.91 -7.91
C SER A 850 -16.78 28.63 -8.34
N ASP A 851 -17.03 29.81 -7.79
CA ASP A 851 -18.17 30.66 -8.17
C ASP A 851 -17.73 31.96 -8.86
N GLN A 852 -18.71 32.72 -9.34
CA GLN A 852 -18.50 34.01 -10.02
C GLN A 852 -17.91 35.11 -9.11
N ASP A 853 -18.04 34.96 -7.79
CA ASP A 853 -17.52 35.92 -6.79
C ASP A 853 -16.06 35.60 -6.41
N GLY A 854 -15.51 34.50 -6.96
CA GLY A 854 -14.13 34.07 -6.79
C GLY A 854 -13.91 33.17 -5.57
N ASN A 855 -14.97 32.70 -4.89
CA ASN A 855 -14.79 31.68 -3.86
C ASN A 855 -14.44 30.35 -4.49
N ILE A 856 -13.63 29.56 -3.78
CA ILE A 856 -13.10 28.28 -4.26
C ILE A 856 -13.28 27.24 -3.18
N VAL A 857 -13.71 26.05 -3.56
CA VAL A 857 -13.78 24.88 -2.69
C VAL A 857 -13.08 23.72 -3.35
N ALA A 858 -12.00 23.24 -2.74
CA ALA A 858 -11.37 21.96 -3.05
C ALA A 858 -11.79 20.96 -1.97
N TYR A 859 -12.55 19.92 -2.36
CA TYR A 859 -13.22 19.04 -1.41
C TYR A 859 -12.90 17.56 -1.66
N THR A 860 -12.28 16.92 -0.67
CA THR A 860 -11.94 15.50 -0.68
C THR A 860 -12.70 14.74 0.43
N ASN A 861 -13.43 13.69 0.06
CA ASN A 861 -14.25 12.87 0.96
C ASN A 861 -13.95 11.37 0.76
N THR A 862 -14.01 10.56 1.81
CA THR A 862 -13.65 9.14 1.73
C THR A 862 -14.48 8.24 2.65
N LEU A 863 -14.66 6.98 2.24
CA LEU A 863 -15.01 5.85 3.12
C LEU A 863 -13.77 5.07 3.60
N ASN A 864 -12.58 5.56 3.27
CA ASN A 864 -11.26 4.94 3.34
C ASN A 864 -11.04 3.83 2.30
N ALA A 865 -11.65 2.64 2.44
CA ALA A 865 -11.59 1.61 1.40
C ALA A 865 -12.68 1.79 0.33
N ILE A 866 -12.49 1.24 -0.88
CA ILE A 866 -13.56 1.08 -1.89
C ILE A 866 -14.67 0.27 -1.25
N GLY A 867 -15.84 0.86 -1.01
CA GLY A 867 -16.97 0.23 -0.34
C GLY A 867 -16.96 0.39 1.18
N GLY A 868 -16.02 1.16 1.74
CA GLY A 868 -15.87 1.36 3.17
C GLY A 868 -15.62 0.05 3.91
N ASN A 869 -16.38 -0.22 4.97
CA ASN A 869 -16.36 -1.52 5.63
C ASN A 869 -17.28 -2.56 4.95
N GLY A 870 -18.03 -2.16 3.93
CA GLY A 870 -18.99 -2.99 3.20
C GLY A 870 -20.40 -3.02 3.79
N MET A 871 -20.66 -2.42 4.94
CA MET A 871 -21.98 -2.40 5.59
C MET A 871 -22.84 -1.24 5.09
N VAL A 872 -23.94 -1.54 4.40
CA VAL A 872 -25.02 -0.58 4.17
C VAL A 872 -25.90 -0.53 5.43
N VAL A 873 -26.12 0.66 5.98
CA VAL A 873 -27.01 0.87 7.14
C VAL A 873 -28.44 0.47 6.74
N PRO A 874 -29.03 -0.59 7.33
CA PRO A 874 -30.33 -1.12 6.90
C PRO A 874 -31.44 -0.08 7.00
N GLY A 875 -32.18 0.11 5.90
CA GLY A 875 -33.28 1.09 5.81
C GLY A 875 -32.85 2.54 5.58
N TYR A 876 -31.54 2.82 5.53
CA TYR A 876 -31.01 4.18 5.30
C TYR A 876 -30.10 4.30 4.07
N GLY A 877 -29.65 3.17 3.50
CA GLY A 877 -29.11 3.12 2.14
C GLY A 877 -27.69 3.68 1.92
N PHE A 878 -26.92 3.98 2.97
CA PHE A 878 -25.53 4.44 2.84
C PHE A 878 -24.52 3.47 3.45
N LEU A 879 -23.32 3.43 2.87
CA LEU A 879 -22.20 2.62 3.35
C LEU A 879 -21.46 3.30 4.51
N LEU A 880 -20.99 2.51 5.48
CA LEU A 880 -20.13 2.97 6.56
C LEU A 880 -18.64 2.90 6.17
N ASN A 881 -17.87 3.87 6.65
CA ASN A 881 -16.41 3.91 6.46
C ASN A 881 -15.70 2.77 7.22
N ASN A 882 -14.44 2.52 6.86
CA ASN A 882 -13.50 1.75 7.68
C ASN A 882 -12.27 2.59 8.06
N GLY A 883 -12.47 3.88 8.31
CA GLY A 883 -11.41 4.88 8.45
C GLY A 883 -10.44 4.63 9.61
N LEU A 884 -10.84 3.85 10.62
CA LEU A 884 -9.97 3.53 11.75
C LEU A 884 -8.87 2.52 11.40
N THR A 885 -8.89 1.95 10.20
CA THR A 885 -7.83 1.05 9.71
C THR A 885 -6.59 1.78 9.22
N SER A 886 -6.64 3.10 9.01
CA SER A 886 -5.47 3.94 8.64
C SER A 886 -4.57 4.32 9.83
N ARG A 887 -4.83 3.78 11.02
CA ARG A 887 -3.92 3.88 12.19
C ARG A 887 -2.58 3.19 11.90
N THR A 888 -1.58 3.43 12.75
CA THR A 888 -0.42 2.52 12.77
C THR A 888 -0.78 1.15 13.34
N ALA A 889 0.03 0.13 13.02
CA ALA A 889 -0.06 -1.18 13.66
C ALA A 889 -0.01 -1.03 15.20
N SER A 890 -0.72 -1.88 15.92
CA SER A 890 -0.76 -1.79 17.38
C SER A 890 0.58 -2.19 18.04
N SER A 891 1.48 -2.83 17.28
CA SER A 891 2.87 -3.10 17.66
C SER A 891 3.76 -1.84 17.68
N VAL A 892 3.33 -0.74 17.04
CA VAL A 892 4.04 0.54 17.07
C VAL A 892 3.92 1.13 18.48
N PRO A 893 5.01 1.69 19.06
CA PRO A 893 4.98 2.23 20.42
C PRO A 893 3.83 3.23 20.64
N ALA A 894 3.24 3.21 21.83
CA ALA A 894 2.12 4.08 22.23
C ALA A 894 2.41 5.59 22.08
N GLY A 895 3.69 5.99 21.95
CA GLY A 895 4.11 7.37 21.71
C GLY A 895 3.96 7.86 20.27
N HIS A 896 3.59 7.01 19.30
CA HIS A 896 3.48 7.42 17.90
C HIS A 896 2.25 8.34 17.66
N PRO A 897 2.37 9.46 16.93
CA PRO A 897 1.27 10.41 16.68
C PRO A 897 -0.01 9.80 16.07
N ASN A 898 0.13 8.71 15.31
CA ASN A 898 -0.97 7.97 14.68
C ASN A 898 -1.25 6.60 15.36
N ALA A 899 -0.79 6.38 16.59
CA ALA A 899 -1.11 5.17 17.35
C ALA A 899 -2.60 5.10 17.72
N PRO A 900 -3.22 3.90 17.70
CA PRO A 900 -4.63 3.70 18.05
C PRO A 900 -4.96 4.20 19.46
N ARG A 901 -5.97 5.09 19.54
CA ARG A 901 -6.47 5.68 20.79
C ARG A 901 -7.89 6.19 20.62
N ALA A 902 -8.61 6.36 21.74
CA ALA A 902 -9.98 6.85 21.76
C ALA A 902 -10.09 8.26 21.16
N GLY A 903 -11.16 8.52 20.41
CA GLY A 903 -11.47 9.83 19.83
C GLY A 903 -10.55 10.29 18.68
N MET A 904 -9.50 9.53 18.34
CA MET A 904 -8.54 9.97 17.33
C MET A 904 -9.15 10.09 15.95
N ARG A 905 -8.64 11.04 15.16
CA ARG A 905 -8.74 11.04 13.70
C ARG A 905 -7.54 10.29 13.14
N THR A 906 -7.74 9.28 12.30
CA THR A 906 -6.60 8.59 11.68
C THR A 906 -5.91 9.48 10.66
N LEU A 907 -4.58 9.36 10.58
CA LEU A 907 -3.76 10.07 9.61
C LEU A 907 -4.30 9.83 8.19
N SER A 908 -4.60 10.90 7.47
CA SER A 908 -5.15 10.83 6.12
C SER A 908 -4.19 11.36 5.07
N SER A 909 -4.26 10.81 3.85
CA SER A 909 -3.46 11.25 2.69
C SER A 909 -4.19 12.28 1.81
N MET A 910 -5.43 12.63 2.15
CA MET A 910 -6.24 13.58 1.40
C MET A 910 -5.54 14.94 1.29
N SER A 911 -5.48 15.48 0.07
CA SER A 911 -4.70 16.67 -0.27
C SER A 911 -5.49 17.67 -1.15
N PRO A 912 -6.60 18.27 -0.67
CA PRO A 912 -7.20 19.41 -1.35
C PRO A 912 -6.30 20.65 -1.24
N ILE A 913 -5.68 21.06 -2.35
CA ILE A 913 -4.70 22.15 -2.42
C ILE A 913 -5.27 23.35 -3.18
N ILE A 914 -5.00 24.56 -2.70
CA ILE A 914 -5.26 25.82 -3.40
C ILE A 914 -3.92 26.56 -3.52
N ILE A 915 -3.62 27.08 -4.71
CA ILE A 915 -2.37 27.77 -5.04
C ILE A 915 -2.68 29.19 -5.48
N MET A 916 -1.99 30.14 -4.86
CA MET A 916 -2.06 31.57 -5.16
C MET A 916 -0.75 32.08 -5.74
N LYS A 917 -0.82 33.22 -6.42
CA LYS A 917 0.34 34.03 -6.81
C LYS A 917 -0.03 35.49 -6.75
N ASP A 918 0.76 36.28 -6.03
CA ASP A 918 0.56 37.72 -5.90
C ASP A 918 -0.87 38.09 -5.42
N GLY A 919 -1.46 37.26 -4.54
CA GLY A 919 -2.82 37.45 -4.00
C GLY A 919 -3.96 36.97 -4.92
N GLU A 920 -3.66 36.39 -6.08
CA GLU A 920 -4.67 35.86 -7.01
C GLU A 920 -4.59 34.33 -7.12
N PRO A 921 -5.74 33.64 -7.26
CA PRO A 921 -5.76 32.19 -7.41
C PRO A 921 -5.15 31.78 -8.76
N VAL A 922 -4.48 30.63 -8.75
CA VAL A 922 -3.80 30.06 -9.93
C VAL A 922 -4.30 28.66 -10.22
N LEU A 923 -4.43 27.83 -9.18
CA LEU A 923 -4.83 26.44 -9.30
C LEU A 923 -5.53 25.98 -8.01
N ALA A 924 -6.65 25.28 -8.14
CA ALA A 924 -7.21 24.43 -7.10
C ALA A 924 -7.22 22.99 -7.59
N VAL A 925 -6.72 22.06 -6.78
CA VAL A 925 -6.43 20.69 -7.23
C VAL A 925 -6.52 19.69 -6.08
N GLY A 926 -6.99 18.50 -6.42
CA GLY A 926 -6.89 17.32 -5.56
C GLY A 926 -7.12 16.05 -6.37
N SER A 927 -7.00 14.90 -5.71
CA SER A 927 -7.18 13.59 -6.31
C SER A 927 -7.69 12.59 -5.27
N PRO A 928 -8.40 11.53 -5.68
CA PRO A 928 -8.55 10.31 -4.89
C PRO A 928 -7.31 9.39 -5.04
N GLY A 929 -7.28 8.29 -4.28
CA GLY A 929 -6.26 7.23 -4.44
C GLY A 929 -5.43 6.87 -3.19
N GLY A 930 -5.98 6.98 -1.98
CA GLY A 930 -5.26 6.60 -0.75
C GLY A 930 -3.94 7.37 -0.58
N THR A 931 -2.86 6.67 -0.21
CA THR A 931 -1.53 7.29 -0.09
C THR A 931 -0.93 7.82 -1.41
N THR A 932 -1.48 7.46 -2.58
CA THR A 932 -1.04 8.03 -3.87
C THR A 932 -1.60 9.43 -4.15
N ILE A 933 -2.55 9.92 -3.34
CA ILE A 933 -3.10 11.27 -3.49
C ILE A 933 -1.99 12.32 -3.43
N ILE A 934 -1.09 12.21 -2.45
CA ILE A 934 -0.01 13.17 -2.20
C ILE A 934 0.92 13.28 -3.41
N THR A 935 1.38 12.14 -3.94
CA THR A 935 2.25 12.10 -5.12
C THR A 935 1.54 12.56 -6.38
N THR A 936 0.27 12.19 -6.55
CA THR A 936 -0.55 12.64 -7.69
C THR A 936 -0.68 14.15 -7.71
N VAL A 937 -1.07 14.76 -6.59
CA VAL A 937 -1.22 16.22 -6.49
C VAL A 937 0.12 16.92 -6.64
N LEU A 938 1.18 16.45 -5.97
CA LEU A 938 2.53 17.00 -6.12
C LEU A 938 2.99 16.96 -7.58
N GLN A 939 2.78 15.85 -8.29
CA GLN A 939 3.17 15.71 -9.69
C GLN A 939 2.40 16.67 -10.61
N VAL A 940 1.10 16.88 -10.37
CA VAL A 940 0.30 17.87 -11.12
C VAL A 940 0.82 19.28 -10.87
N ILE A 941 1.16 19.62 -9.63
CA ILE A 941 1.71 20.93 -9.26
C ILE A 941 3.02 21.20 -10.01
N ILE A 942 3.99 20.28 -9.99
CA ILE A 942 5.26 20.48 -10.70
C ILE A 942 5.08 20.49 -12.23
N ASN A 943 4.16 19.66 -12.76
CA ASN A 943 3.86 19.65 -14.18
C ASN A 943 3.32 21.01 -14.64
N TYR A 944 2.41 21.59 -13.87
CA TYR A 944 1.77 22.86 -14.19
C TYR A 944 2.69 24.06 -13.92
N LEU A 945 3.41 24.09 -12.80
CA LEU A 945 4.20 25.27 -12.38
C LEU A 945 5.63 25.29 -12.93
N ASP A 946 6.29 24.13 -13.05
CA ASP A 946 7.71 24.05 -13.41
C ASP A 946 7.95 23.61 -14.85
N PHE A 947 7.09 22.72 -15.38
CA PHE A 947 7.19 22.24 -16.75
C PHE A 947 6.32 23.00 -17.76
N ASP A 948 5.65 24.08 -17.32
CA ASP A 948 4.74 24.90 -18.14
C ASP A 948 3.67 24.07 -18.90
N MET A 949 3.27 22.91 -18.37
CA MET A 949 2.22 22.10 -18.99
C MET A 949 0.88 22.82 -18.83
N SER A 950 0.02 22.74 -19.84
CA SER A 950 -1.39 23.08 -19.64
C SER A 950 -2.02 22.18 -18.58
N LEU A 951 -3.11 22.63 -17.93
CA LEU A 951 -3.78 21.80 -16.91
C LEU A 951 -4.25 20.43 -17.46
N PRO A 952 -4.83 20.34 -18.67
CA PRO A 952 -5.14 19.06 -19.32
C PRO A 952 -3.92 18.13 -19.49
N GLU A 953 -2.79 18.67 -19.94
CA GLU A 953 -1.55 17.90 -20.09
C GLU A 953 -1.02 17.41 -18.73
N ALA A 954 -1.03 18.29 -17.72
CA ALA A 954 -0.58 17.96 -16.36
C ALA A 954 -1.44 16.86 -15.71
N VAL A 955 -2.76 16.89 -15.91
CA VAL A 955 -3.72 15.90 -15.41
C VAL A 955 -3.54 14.56 -16.12
N THR A 956 -3.37 14.55 -17.44
CA THR A 956 -3.32 13.32 -18.24
C THR A 956 -1.94 12.65 -18.27
N ALA A 957 -0.87 13.37 -17.91
CA ALA A 957 0.50 12.85 -17.89
C ALA A 957 0.63 11.51 -17.13
N PRO A 958 1.46 10.56 -17.62
CA PRO A 958 1.73 9.31 -16.90
C PRO A 958 2.36 9.54 -15.53
N ARG A 959 1.89 8.79 -14.52
CA ARG A 959 2.18 9.07 -13.11
C ARG A 959 3.32 8.25 -12.54
N VAL A 960 4.03 8.90 -11.62
CA VAL A 960 5.18 8.36 -10.88
C VAL A 960 4.94 8.62 -9.39
N SER A 961 4.87 7.56 -8.59
CA SER A 961 4.48 7.62 -7.19
C SER A 961 5.48 6.91 -6.28
N GLN A 962 6.42 7.66 -5.73
CA GLN A 962 7.35 7.19 -4.71
C GLN A 962 6.84 7.57 -3.31
N ARG A 963 6.62 6.57 -2.46
CA ARG A 963 6.01 6.69 -1.12
C ARG A 963 6.88 6.15 0.01
N ASN A 964 8.13 5.79 -0.27
CA ASN A 964 9.06 5.18 0.67
C ASN A 964 8.59 3.85 1.30
N HIS A 965 7.71 3.10 0.63
CA HIS A 965 7.16 1.83 1.15
C HIS A 965 7.83 0.59 0.55
N SER A 966 8.72 0.78 -0.43
CA SER A 966 9.39 -0.34 -1.11
C SER A 966 10.73 -0.67 -0.46
N SER A 967 10.80 -1.90 0.04
CA SER A 967 11.98 -2.64 0.47
C SER A 967 13.24 -2.44 -0.38
N SER A 968 13.04 -2.47 -1.69
CA SER A 968 14.04 -2.37 -2.76
C SER A 968 14.10 -0.97 -3.36
N GLY A 969 13.47 0.01 -2.70
CA GLY A 969 13.43 1.41 -3.14
C GLY A 969 12.67 1.67 -4.43
N LYS A 970 11.90 0.71 -4.93
CA LYS A 970 11.19 0.84 -6.21
C LYS A 970 10.07 1.87 -6.15
N THR A 971 9.97 2.65 -7.21
CA THR A 971 8.91 3.66 -7.42
C THR A 971 7.74 3.04 -8.18
N LEU A 972 6.50 3.26 -7.73
CA LEU A 972 5.32 2.82 -8.48
C LEU A 972 5.11 3.75 -9.67
N VAL A 973 4.97 3.21 -10.88
CA VAL A 973 4.69 4.00 -12.09
C VAL A 973 3.55 3.40 -12.89
N GLU A 974 2.84 4.22 -13.65
CA GLU A 974 1.84 3.72 -14.60
C GLU A 974 2.49 2.97 -15.78
N ALA A 975 1.74 2.08 -16.42
CA ALA A 975 2.24 1.31 -17.56
C ALA A 975 2.64 2.23 -18.73
N GLU A 976 1.89 3.31 -18.93
CA GLU A 976 2.15 4.35 -19.93
C GLU A 976 3.47 5.08 -19.67
N PHE A 977 3.93 5.11 -18.42
CA PHE A 977 5.21 5.71 -18.07
C PHE A 977 6.38 4.93 -18.68
N GLU A 978 6.27 3.61 -18.89
CA GLU A 978 7.31 2.80 -19.59
C GLU A 978 7.60 3.32 -21.01
N ASN A 979 6.61 3.97 -21.63
CA ASN A 979 6.71 4.47 -23.00
C ASN A 979 7.26 5.90 -23.08
N THR A 980 7.57 6.53 -21.95
CA THR A 980 8.11 7.88 -21.90
C THR A 980 9.64 7.89 -22.11
N PRO A 981 10.21 8.93 -22.74
CA PRO A 981 11.67 9.06 -22.89
C PRO A 981 12.43 9.01 -21.55
N GLU A 982 11.80 9.46 -20.47
CA GLU A 982 12.37 9.55 -19.14
C GLU A 982 12.58 8.18 -18.49
N PHE A 983 11.76 7.18 -18.82
CA PHE A 983 11.84 5.85 -18.19
C PHE A 983 13.23 5.23 -18.29
N GLY A 984 13.81 5.19 -19.50
CA GLY A 984 15.15 4.66 -19.72
C GLY A 984 16.25 5.49 -19.06
N GLN A 985 16.11 6.82 -19.04
CA GLN A 985 17.08 7.73 -18.41
C GLN A 985 17.07 7.62 -16.89
N LEU A 986 15.90 7.47 -16.28
CA LEU A 986 15.77 7.29 -14.84
C LEU A 986 16.41 5.99 -14.35
N HIS A 987 16.37 4.91 -15.14
CA HIS A 987 17.16 3.70 -14.84
C HIS A 987 18.67 3.96 -14.86
N LEU A 988 19.15 4.86 -15.73
CA LEU A 988 20.57 5.25 -15.75
C LEU A 988 20.95 6.09 -14.52
N TYR A 989 19.98 6.83 -13.96
CA TYR A 989 20.11 7.44 -12.63
C TYR A 989 19.93 6.41 -11.50
N GLY A 990 19.75 5.12 -11.76
CA GLY A 990 19.58 4.10 -10.71
C GLY A 990 18.18 4.02 -10.10
N GLN A 991 17.20 4.74 -10.66
CA GLN A 991 15.80 4.58 -10.25
C GLN A 991 15.26 3.24 -10.74
N GLU A 992 14.62 2.51 -9.83
CA GLU A 992 13.93 1.26 -10.16
C GLU A 992 12.42 1.42 -10.02
N PHE A 993 11.67 0.66 -10.84
CA PHE A 993 10.23 0.83 -10.93
C PHE A 993 9.46 -0.48 -10.74
N ASN A 994 8.35 -0.36 -10.02
CA ASN A 994 7.24 -1.30 -10.09
C ASN A 994 6.20 -0.71 -11.04
N ILE A 995 5.86 -1.45 -12.09
CA ILE A 995 4.80 -1.01 -12.99
C ILE A 995 3.47 -1.39 -12.38
N SER A 996 2.65 -0.38 -12.20
CA SER A 996 1.28 -0.49 -11.75
C SER A 996 0.50 -1.39 -12.69
N GLY A 997 0.06 -2.53 -12.18
CA GLY A 997 -0.99 -3.34 -12.80
C GLY A 997 -2.39 -2.84 -12.46
N LEU A 998 -2.54 -1.65 -11.87
CA LEU A 998 -3.84 -1.03 -11.60
C LEU A 998 -4.58 -0.90 -12.93
N SER A 999 -5.73 -1.56 -13.02
CA SER A 999 -6.60 -1.49 -14.20
C SER A 999 -7.10 -0.07 -14.50
N TYR A 1000 -6.85 0.89 -13.60
CA TYR A 1000 -7.42 2.25 -13.62
C TYR A 1000 -6.43 3.37 -13.32
N GLY A 1001 -5.11 3.10 -13.28
CA GLY A 1001 -4.07 4.13 -13.05
C GLY A 1001 -3.94 4.62 -11.61
N ILE A 1002 -3.06 5.60 -11.38
CA ILE A 1002 -2.73 6.17 -10.07
C ILE A 1002 -3.52 7.46 -9.87
N GLY A 1003 -4.57 7.47 -9.06
CA GLY A 1003 -5.39 8.68 -8.80
C GLY A 1003 -6.32 9.10 -9.96
N ALA A 1004 -7.11 10.15 -9.75
CA ALA A 1004 -8.07 10.71 -10.73
C ALA A 1004 -8.38 12.18 -10.42
N VAL A 1005 -7.58 13.07 -10.99
CA VAL A 1005 -7.54 14.49 -10.59
C VAL A 1005 -8.83 15.23 -10.98
N ASN A 1006 -9.29 16.11 -10.08
CA ASN A 1006 -10.24 17.19 -10.43
C ASN A 1006 -9.60 18.52 -10.03
N ALA A 1007 -9.58 19.47 -10.96
CA ALA A 1007 -8.87 20.73 -10.78
C ALA A 1007 -9.52 21.89 -11.54
N ILE A 1008 -9.24 23.11 -11.09
CA ILE A 1008 -9.61 24.35 -11.76
C ILE A 1008 -8.38 25.25 -11.83
N ALA A 1009 -7.98 25.66 -13.03
CA ALA A 1009 -7.00 26.72 -13.25
C ALA A 1009 -7.70 28.07 -13.40
N PHE A 1010 -7.07 29.12 -12.88
CA PHE A 1010 -7.59 30.48 -12.85
C PHE A 1010 -6.67 31.42 -13.63
N PHE A 1011 -7.25 32.29 -14.46
CA PHE A 1011 -6.52 33.21 -15.32
C PHE A 1011 -6.76 34.69 -14.95
N PRO A 1012 -5.78 35.59 -15.16
CA PRO A 1012 -5.87 36.99 -14.75
C PRO A 1012 -7.00 37.81 -15.39
N ASP A 1013 -7.56 37.34 -16.51
CA ASP A 1013 -8.67 37.98 -17.22
C ASP A 1013 -10.05 37.53 -16.72
N GLY A 1014 -10.09 36.72 -15.65
CA GLY A 1014 -11.31 36.17 -15.07
C GLY A 1014 -11.79 34.89 -15.74
N HIS A 1015 -11.04 34.36 -16.70
CA HIS A 1015 -11.29 33.03 -17.23
C HIS A 1015 -10.90 31.93 -16.23
N VAL A 1016 -11.61 30.81 -16.29
CA VAL A 1016 -11.31 29.59 -15.56
C VAL A 1016 -11.33 28.39 -16.50
N GLN A 1017 -10.46 27.41 -16.24
CA GLN A 1017 -10.44 26.13 -16.94
C GLN A 1017 -10.61 25.01 -15.92
N ALA A 1018 -11.77 24.38 -15.93
CA ALA A 1018 -12.05 23.19 -15.14
C ALA A 1018 -11.57 21.95 -15.91
N VAL A 1019 -10.88 21.05 -15.22
CA VAL A 1019 -10.36 19.80 -15.80
C VAL A 1019 -10.58 18.67 -14.80
N SER A 1020 -11.19 17.62 -15.30
CA SER A 1020 -11.34 16.33 -14.65
C SER A 1020 -10.46 15.29 -15.34
N GLU A 1021 -10.18 14.21 -14.64
CA GLU A 1021 -9.56 13.01 -15.20
C GLU A 1021 -10.30 12.51 -16.44
N GLN A 1022 -9.54 12.17 -17.49
CA GLN A 1022 -10.09 11.77 -18.78
C GLN A 1022 -10.46 10.28 -18.82
N VAL A 1023 -9.64 9.40 -18.22
CA VAL A 1023 -9.77 7.95 -18.41
C VAL A 1023 -9.77 7.19 -17.10
N ARG A 1024 -8.87 7.54 -16.18
CA ARG A 1024 -8.72 6.79 -14.93
C ARG A 1024 -10.01 6.82 -14.13
N ARG A 1025 -10.34 5.69 -13.52
CA ARG A 1025 -11.60 5.49 -12.78
C ARG A 1025 -12.88 5.78 -13.60
N GLY A 1026 -12.83 5.57 -14.92
CA GLY A 1026 -13.96 5.79 -15.80
C GLY A 1026 -14.18 7.26 -16.18
N GLY A 1027 -13.16 8.11 -15.99
CA GLY A 1027 -13.20 9.53 -16.30
C GLY A 1027 -14.07 10.34 -15.34
N GLY A 1028 -14.16 11.64 -15.58
CA GLY A 1028 -15.09 12.52 -14.89
C GLY A 1028 -15.60 13.64 -15.79
N SER A 1029 -16.00 14.74 -15.18
CA SER A 1029 -16.72 15.83 -15.83
C SER A 1029 -16.25 17.18 -15.33
N ALA A 1030 -16.17 18.13 -16.24
CA ALA A 1030 -15.87 19.53 -16.00
C ALA A 1030 -16.93 20.41 -16.67
N MET A 1031 -17.36 21.48 -16.00
CA MET A 1031 -18.37 22.43 -16.48
C MET A 1031 -18.03 23.84 -16.02
N VAL A 1032 -18.46 24.83 -16.80
CA VAL A 1032 -18.34 26.29 -16.53
C VAL A 1032 -19.64 26.99 -16.92
N GLU A 1033 -20.01 28.10 -16.26
CA GLU A 1033 -21.30 28.78 -16.50
C GLU A 1033 -21.37 29.44 -17.89
N ASN A 1034 -20.36 30.22 -18.25
CA ASN A 1034 -20.27 30.92 -19.52
C ASN A 1034 -19.14 30.34 -20.35
N GLU A 1035 -19.37 29.17 -20.93
CA GLU A 1035 -18.39 28.45 -21.73
C GLU A 1035 -17.97 29.28 -22.95
N SER A 1036 -16.66 29.48 -23.12
CA SER A 1036 -16.13 30.05 -24.35
C SER A 1036 -16.27 28.98 -25.43
N LEU A 1037 -16.94 29.29 -26.54
CA LEU A 1037 -16.94 28.39 -27.69
C LEU A 1037 -15.48 28.21 -28.11
N ALA A 1038 -14.92 27.03 -27.87
CA ALA A 1038 -13.61 26.66 -28.39
C ALA A 1038 -13.64 26.93 -29.92
N PRO A 1039 -12.59 27.54 -30.49
CA PRO A 1039 -12.50 27.64 -31.93
C PRO A 1039 -12.50 26.22 -32.50
N SER A 1040 -13.54 25.88 -33.26
CA SER A 1040 -13.61 24.62 -34.01
C SER A 1040 -12.45 24.57 -35.02
N GLY A 1041 -11.43 23.75 -34.75
CA GLY A 1041 -10.33 23.41 -35.68
C GLY A 1041 -9.06 23.02 -34.90
N HIS A 1042 -8.41 21.87 -35.14
CA HIS A 1042 -8.19 21.15 -36.39
C HIS A 1042 -8.03 19.64 -36.20
#